data_AF-A0A640W835-F1
#
_entry.id   AF-A0A640W835-F1
#
_cell.length_a   1.000
_cell.length_b   1.000
_cell.length_c   1.000
_cell.angle_alpha   90.00
_cell.angle_beta   90.00
_cell.angle_gamma   90.00
#
_symmetry.space_group_name_H-M   'P 1'
#
loop_
_entity.id
_entity.type
_entity.pdbx_description
1 polymer ?
#
loop_
_entity_poly.entity_id
_entity_poly.type
_entity_poly.pdbx_seq_one_letter_code
_entity_poly.pdbx_strand_id
1 'polypeptide(L)'
;MSKNTVTPEEITAKLKQPGPALNSKPADRLPAPTVEMSMTLTLDQLRPYDRNPRTQRNPAYDDIKSSIQAVGLKQKLTVTQRPGDDKFMISDGGNTRLSILNELYRETGDERYFRQDCHYIPWQGEINVLAGHLAENDNRGQLSWIERARGVFEAKRMIEEAEGKAVSQRILTSKLQELGYTINQSHISRMLYTIEHFLPTIPMTLEAGMGRPQVEKLTSYRQFCEECWGRCRDFWQRHQDDPGEGQPWLDNVLHGDFAQAWHDEMSHLDHEGQTEFAWNLVEDRLKGMLHEQTGLHFNPIDMSWKNWFIVRKHGHSASEEDKADIWTTVDAELERLRNPQARHLYPPVPEKSKPGTAPTPDAGNAPVLPSLDANDSDDEFGFPSFGDGETDVPSDDTPPVSDSRPAVPSAGGVDESLEIKKMRARMAELENRNAELEEQAALPPSVAAEGEGDGKDEGHGGVLDSDGLMREYNPKPERSPEEQATLVDDLTLDPYHESPGHRQLRHMMAREHGEDAIDFEAAALKSVPLQSGGPVAPITDLWSVPTWRRSPRDLRVQIGEMIKALGEWADIEVSGTNTEAALHLNANQGLGYEVNPLAGEASVRAQRVWQLLAGLQGTFDPQMPAEVSLLGELVGSHGEDTQACLPDGLLIRVWWLIRLMRVLRETPADAGENAS
;
A
#
# COMPACT_ATOMS: atom_id res chain seq x y z
N MET A 1 -40.28 4.41 88.45
CA MET A 1 -39.16 4.97 87.66
C MET A 1 -39.65 6.28 87.04
N SER A 2 -39.45 7.40 87.73
CA SER A 2 -40.00 8.71 87.36
C SER A 2 -39.19 9.32 86.21
N LYS A 3 -39.86 9.84 85.18
CA LYS A 3 -39.23 10.52 84.03
C LYS A 3 -38.82 11.93 84.47
N ASN A 4 -37.53 12.19 84.61
CA ASN A 4 -37.00 13.55 84.78
C ASN A 4 -37.30 14.35 83.52
N THR A 5 -38.27 15.27 83.63
CA THR A 5 -38.58 16.26 82.60
C THR A 5 -37.63 17.43 82.82
N VAL A 6 -36.63 17.56 81.96
CA VAL A 6 -35.68 18.67 81.97
C VAL A 6 -36.44 19.95 81.68
N THR A 7 -36.32 20.94 82.56
CA THR A 7 -37.05 22.20 82.43
C THR A 7 -36.34 23.15 81.45
N PRO A 8 -37.07 24.06 80.76
CA PRO A 8 -36.47 25.01 79.83
C PRO A 8 -35.37 25.87 80.46
N GLU A 9 -35.48 26.14 81.76
CA GLU A 9 -34.49 26.89 82.52
C GLU A 9 -33.17 26.11 82.67
N GLU A 10 -33.21 24.79 82.90
CA GLU A 10 -32.02 23.94 82.96
C GLU A 10 -31.30 23.82 81.61
N ILE A 11 -32.05 23.85 80.51
CA ILE A 11 -31.48 23.86 79.15
C ILE A 11 -30.79 25.21 78.89
N THR A 12 -31.41 26.33 79.26
CA THR A 12 -30.78 27.65 79.13
C THR A 12 -29.59 27.84 80.05
N ALA A 13 -29.56 27.21 81.23
CA ALA A 13 -28.42 27.23 82.14
C ALA A 13 -27.24 26.45 81.58
N LYS A 14 -27.47 25.30 80.92
CA LYS A 14 -26.40 24.52 80.27
C LYS A 14 -25.86 25.19 79.00
N LEU A 15 -26.68 25.94 78.26
CA LEU A 15 -26.25 26.72 77.09
C LEU A 15 -25.40 27.96 77.45
N LYS A 16 -25.49 28.47 78.68
CA LYS A 16 -24.71 29.62 79.18
C LYS A 16 -23.37 29.22 79.81
N GLN A 17 -23.08 27.93 79.94
CA GLN A 17 -21.76 27.49 80.38
C GLN A 17 -20.76 27.63 79.22
N PRO A 18 -19.58 28.24 79.44
CA PRO A 18 -18.53 28.23 78.42
C PRO A 18 -18.17 26.78 78.11
N GLY A 19 -18.22 26.43 76.83
CA GLY A 19 -17.93 25.07 76.37
C GLY A 19 -16.53 24.61 76.77
N PRO A 20 -16.26 23.29 76.76
CA PRO A 20 -14.93 22.76 77.05
C PRO A 20 -13.89 23.43 76.14
N ALA A 21 -12.81 23.94 76.73
CA ALA A 21 -11.72 24.52 75.95
C ALA A 21 -11.14 23.42 75.03
N LEU A 22 -11.28 23.62 73.73
CA LEU A 22 -10.67 22.75 72.71
C LEU A 22 -9.16 22.95 72.76
N ASN A 23 -8.46 22.07 73.50
CA ASN A 23 -7.00 21.95 73.50
C ASN A 23 -6.49 21.21 72.25
N SER A 24 -7.00 21.55 71.07
CA SER A 24 -6.42 21.14 69.79
C SER A 24 -5.69 22.35 69.21
N LYS A 25 -4.44 22.18 68.79
CA LYS A 25 -3.76 23.18 67.94
C LYS A 25 -4.74 23.58 66.82
N PRO A 26 -4.87 24.88 66.48
CA PRO A 26 -5.66 25.26 65.31
C PRO A 26 -5.08 24.51 64.12
N ALA A 27 -5.85 23.59 63.54
CA ALA A 27 -5.50 23.07 62.24
C ALA A 27 -5.72 24.25 61.29
N ASP A 28 -4.63 24.86 60.83
CA ASP A 28 -4.63 26.00 59.92
C ASP A 28 -5.29 25.68 58.57
N ARG A 29 -5.69 24.42 58.36
CA ARG A 29 -6.29 23.89 57.13
C ARG A 29 -7.35 22.85 57.45
N LEU A 30 -8.53 23.04 56.87
CA LEU A 30 -9.54 22.00 56.80
C LEU A 30 -9.00 20.87 55.90
N PRO A 31 -9.11 19.59 56.32
CA PRO A 31 -8.73 18.47 55.47
C PRO A 31 -9.62 18.40 54.23
N ALA A 32 -9.08 17.82 53.15
CA ALA A 32 -9.83 17.60 51.90
C ALA A 32 -11.16 16.87 52.18
N PRO A 33 -12.26 17.25 51.53
CA PRO A 33 -13.53 16.57 51.72
C PRO A 33 -13.44 15.09 51.37
N THR A 34 -14.11 14.23 52.14
CA THR A 34 -14.10 12.77 51.94
C THR A 34 -15.23 12.29 51.03
N VAL A 35 -16.19 13.17 50.71
CA VAL A 35 -17.37 12.86 49.90
C VAL A 35 -17.42 13.80 48.71
N GLU A 36 -17.94 13.30 47.60
CA GLU A 36 -18.21 14.07 46.40
C GLU A 36 -19.20 15.22 46.67
N MET A 37 -18.89 16.43 46.19
CA MET A 37 -19.73 17.61 46.44
C MET A 37 -19.52 18.71 45.41
N SER A 38 -20.47 19.65 45.32
CA SER A 38 -20.25 20.91 44.59
C SER A 38 -19.68 21.96 45.53
N MET A 39 -18.65 22.69 45.09
CA MET A 39 -18.05 23.78 45.87
C MET A 39 -17.62 24.92 44.95
N THR A 40 -17.71 26.15 45.45
CA THR A 40 -17.23 27.33 44.73
C THR A 40 -15.76 27.56 45.10
N LEU A 41 -14.89 27.51 44.10
CA LEU A 41 -13.45 27.72 44.24
C LEU A 41 -13.02 28.96 43.47
N THR A 42 -11.93 29.55 43.90
CA THR A 42 -11.27 30.67 43.23
C THR A 42 -10.11 30.17 42.37
N LEU A 43 -9.74 30.91 41.32
CA LEU A 43 -8.66 30.51 40.42
C LEU A 43 -7.32 30.30 41.14
N ASP A 44 -7.03 31.02 42.22
CA ASP A 44 -5.82 30.85 43.03
C ASP A 44 -5.79 29.54 43.84
N GLN A 45 -6.96 29.00 44.16
CA GLN A 45 -7.15 27.69 44.80
C GLN A 45 -7.10 26.52 43.82
N LEU A 46 -7.12 26.80 42.51
CA LEU A 46 -7.09 25.80 41.44
C LEU A 46 -5.70 25.71 40.81
N ARG A 47 -5.33 24.51 40.36
CA ARG A 47 -4.17 24.30 39.50
C ARG A 47 -4.44 23.23 38.44
N PRO A 48 -3.77 23.29 37.27
CA PRO A 48 -3.80 22.19 36.32
C PRO A 48 -3.23 20.91 36.92
N TYR A 49 -3.60 19.76 36.35
CA TYR A 49 -2.91 18.53 36.67
C TYR A 49 -1.46 18.58 36.16
N ASP A 50 -0.51 18.30 37.05
CA ASP A 50 0.94 18.41 36.81
C ASP A 50 1.47 17.31 35.88
N ARG A 51 0.82 16.13 35.84
CA ARG A 51 1.18 15.01 34.95
C ARG A 51 0.22 14.85 33.77
N ASN A 52 -0.35 15.95 33.27
CA ASN A 52 -1.23 15.90 32.10
C ASN A 52 -0.47 15.34 30.88
N PRO A 53 -0.98 14.27 30.22
CA PRO A 53 -0.35 13.70 29.03
C PRO A 53 -0.24 14.68 27.86
N ARG A 54 -1.19 15.63 27.75
CA ARG A 54 -1.16 16.66 26.71
C ARG A 54 -0.13 17.73 27.06
N THR A 55 0.87 17.89 26.20
CA THR A 55 1.91 18.92 26.28
C THR A 55 1.64 20.05 25.29
N GLN A 56 0.94 19.78 24.19
CA GLN A 56 0.65 20.79 23.16
C GLN A 56 -0.62 21.59 23.45
N ARG A 57 -0.68 22.81 22.90
CA ARG A 57 -1.88 23.66 22.98
C ARG A 57 -3.03 22.97 22.24
N ASN A 58 -4.19 22.89 22.87
CA ASN A 58 -5.37 22.29 22.26
C ASN A 58 -5.74 23.04 20.96
N PRO A 59 -5.94 22.37 19.81
CA PRO A 59 -6.33 23.04 18.56
C PRO A 59 -7.63 23.86 18.70
N ALA A 60 -8.59 23.37 19.49
CA ALA A 60 -9.86 24.05 19.74
C ALA A 60 -9.78 25.14 20.82
N TYR A 61 -8.58 25.59 21.22
CA TYR A 61 -8.40 26.53 22.32
C TYR A 61 -9.16 27.84 22.10
N ASP A 62 -9.02 28.45 20.92
CA ASP A 62 -9.61 29.75 20.62
C ASP A 62 -11.15 29.67 20.52
N ASP A 63 -11.68 28.56 20.02
CA ASP A 63 -13.12 28.27 20.01
C ASP A 63 -13.68 28.10 21.43
N ILE A 64 -12.96 27.38 22.29
CA ILE A 64 -13.33 27.21 23.69
C ILE A 64 -13.26 28.57 24.41
N LYS A 65 -12.24 29.39 24.14
CA LYS A 65 -12.10 30.75 24.71
C LYS A 65 -13.28 31.63 24.31
N SER A 66 -13.62 31.66 23.03
CA SER A 66 -14.75 32.43 22.50
C SER A 66 -16.08 31.97 23.10
N SER A 67 -16.28 30.67 23.24
CA SER A 67 -17.47 30.08 23.86
C SER A 67 -17.61 30.47 25.34
N ILE A 68 -16.51 30.41 26.11
CA ILE A 68 -16.48 30.82 27.52
C ILE A 68 -16.70 32.33 27.65
N GLN A 69 -16.19 33.15 26.72
CA GLN A 69 -16.45 34.58 26.71
C GLN A 69 -17.94 34.92 26.51
N ALA A 70 -18.60 34.22 25.58
CA ALA A 70 -19.98 34.49 25.20
C ALA A 70 -21.02 33.97 26.21
N VAL A 71 -20.86 32.74 26.70
CA VAL A 71 -21.88 32.03 27.49
C VAL A 71 -21.41 31.69 28.91
N GLY A 72 -20.11 31.79 29.19
CA GLY A 72 -19.51 31.30 30.43
C GLY A 72 -19.28 29.78 30.41
N LEU A 73 -18.84 29.25 31.55
CA LEU A 73 -18.45 27.85 31.66
C LEU A 73 -19.69 26.93 31.75
N LYS A 74 -20.06 26.28 30.64
CA LYS A 74 -21.23 25.37 30.58
C LYS A 74 -21.08 24.10 31.43
N GLN A 75 -19.91 23.46 31.37
CA GLN A 75 -19.60 22.27 32.16
C GLN A 75 -18.69 22.67 33.33
N LYS A 76 -19.11 22.34 34.56
CA LYS A 76 -18.32 22.60 35.77
C LYS A 76 -16.95 21.92 35.69
N LEU A 77 -15.95 22.48 36.37
CA LEU A 77 -14.62 21.87 36.49
C LEU A 77 -14.67 20.75 37.52
N THR A 78 -14.27 19.55 37.14
CA THR A 78 -14.08 18.45 38.09
C THR A 78 -12.71 18.59 38.73
N VAL A 79 -12.67 18.63 40.06
CA VAL A 79 -11.46 18.88 40.84
C VAL A 79 -11.26 17.81 41.90
N THR A 80 -10.01 17.58 42.27
CA THR A 80 -9.62 16.69 43.36
C THR A 80 -8.48 17.33 44.14
N GLN A 81 -8.12 16.79 45.30
CA GLN A 81 -7.02 17.29 46.12
C GLN A 81 -6.10 16.14 46.51
N ARG A 82 -4.89 16.13 45.94
CA ARG A 82 -3.85 15.15 46.30
C ARG A 82 -3.47 15.34 47.78
N PRO A 83 -3.28 14.25 48.56
CA PRO A 83 -2.94 14.35 49.97
C PRO A 83 -1.67 15.20 50.20
N GLY A 84 -1.78 16.22 51.05
CA GLY A 84 -0.68 17.13 51.38
C GLY A 84 -0.63 18.40 50.53
N ASP A 85 -1.40 18.50 49.44
CA ASP A 85 -1.45 19.71 48.62
C ASP A 85 -2.36 20.80 49.21
N ASP A 86 -2.00 22.05 48.94
CA ASP A 86 -2.71 23.26 49.36
C ASP A 86 -3.79 23.71 48.35
N LYS A 87 -3.71 23.24 47.11
CA LYS A 87 -4.61 23.59 46.01
C LYS A 87 -5.37 22.39 45.49
N PHE A 88 -6.55 22.65 44.96
CA PHE A 88 -7.31 21.68 44.19
C PHE A 88 -6.76 21.60 42.78
N MET A 89 -6.63 20.38 42.27
CA MET A 89 -6.17 20.09 40.92
C MET A 89 -7.33 19.59 40.07
N ILE A 90 -7.26 19.82 38.76
CA ILE A 90 -8.23 19.27 37.82
C ILE A 90 -8.16 17.74 37.83
N SER A 91 -9.29 17.09 38.13
CA SER A 91 -9.45 15.63 38.04
C SER A 91 -9.63 15.19 36.60
N ASP A 92 -10.55 15.84 35.86
CA ASP A 92 -10.94 15.42 34.52
C ASP A 92 -11.24 16.64 33.62
N GLY A 93 -10.68 16.66 32.41
CA GLY A 93 -11.20 17.48 31.31
C GLY A 93 -11.14 18.99 31.43
N GLY A 94 -10.49 19.51 32.46
CA GLY A 94 -10.56 20.90 32.88
C GLY A 94 -9.32 21.74 32.62
N ASN A 95 -8.17 21.15 32.24
CA ASN A 95 -6.89 21.88 32.18
C ASN A 95 -6.91 23.03 31.16
N THR A 96 -7.42 22.76 29.95
CA THR A 96 -7.57 23.80 28.91
C THR A 96 -8.55 24.88 29.35
N ARG A 97 -9.69 24.50 29.92
CA ARG A 97 -10.71 25.43 30.43
C ARG A 97 -10.16 26.30 31.57
N LEU A 98 -9.41 25.73 32.50
CA LEU A 98 -8.74 26.46 33.59
C LEU A 98 -7.68 27.43 33.06
N SER A 99 -6.92 27.03 32.04
CA SER A 99 -5.93 27.91 31.40
C SER A 99 -6.61 29.12 30.74
N ILE A 100 -7.71 28.88 30.01
CA ILE A 100 -8.53 29.92 29.40
C ILE A 100 -9.13 30.86 30.46
N LEU A 101 -9.65 30.33 31.56
CA LEU A 101 -10.22 31.16 32.64
C LEU A 101 -9.16 32.07 33.28
N ASN A 102 -7.94 31.56 33.48
CA ASN A 102 -6.82 32.37 33.96
C ASN A 102 -6.43 33.47 32.96
N GLU A 103 -6.43 33.17 31.67
CA GLU A 103 -6.16 34.14 30.61
C GLU A 103 -7.24 35.23 30.55
N LEU A 104 -8.52 34.84 30.53
CA LEU A 104 -9.65 35.77 30.51
C LEU A 104 -9.72 36.64 31.75
N TYR A 105 -9.44 36.09 32.93
CA TYR A 105 -9.39 36.88 34.16
C TYR A 105 -8.24 37.89 34.13
N ARG A 106 -7.07 37.51 33.61
CA ARG A 106 -5.93 38.42 33.46
C ARG A 106 -6.22 39.55 32.47
N GLU A 107 -6.94 39.27 31.38
CA GLU A 107 -7.33 40.25 30.36
C GLU A 107 -8.43 41.21 30.84
N THR A 108 -9.43 40.69 31.54
CA THR A 108 -10.68 41.44 31.84
C THR A 108 -10.80 41.90 33.29
N GLY A 109 -10.17 41.20 34.23
CA GLY A 109 -10.36 41.39 35.67
C GLY A 109 -11.74 40.99 36.19
N ASP A 110 -12.59 40.36 35.38
CA ASP A 110 -13.99 40.06 35.71
C ASP A 110 -14.09 38.90 36.72
N GLU A 111 -14.77 39.14 37.84
CA GLU A 111 -14.96 38.16 38.92
C GLU A 111 -15.66 36.87 38.46
N ARG A 112 -16.44 36.92 37.37
CA ARG A 112 -17.11 35.73 36.81
C ARG A 112 -16.13 34.66 36.32
N TYR A 113 -14.91 35.05 35.98
CA TYR A 113 -13.83 34.11 35.62
C TYR A 113 -13.03 33.69 36.84
N PHE A 114 -12.96 34.55 37.87
CA PHE A 114 -12.21 34.30 39.09
C PHE A 114 -12.86 33.26 40.02
N ARG A 115 -14.19 33.29 40.17
CA ARG A 115 -14.94 32.33 41.02
C ARG A 115 -15.67 31.32 40.14
N GLN A 116 -15.36 30.04 40.33
CA GLN A 116 -15.93 28.94 39.55
C GLN A 116 -16.63 27.92 40.43
N ASP A 117 -17.81 27.50 40.01
CA ASP A 117 -18.48 26.34 40.57
C ASP A 117 -17.80 25.07 40.09
N CYS A 118 -17.17 24.36 41.02
CA CYS A 118 -16.43 23.14 40.78
C CYS A 118 -17.17 21.93 41.36
N HIS A 119 -16.95 20.78 40.75
CA HIS A 119 -17.41 19.49 41.22
C HIS A 119 -16.22 18.74 41.83
N TYR A 120 -16.23 18.55 43.14
CA TYR A 120 -15.15 17.90 43.85
C TYR A 120 -15.36 16.39 43.92
N ILE A 121 -14.35 15.63 43.50
CA ILE A 121 -14.26 14.18 43.65
C ILE A 121 -13.10 13.85 44.62
N PRO A 122 -13.32 13.00 45.63
CA PRO A 122 -12.27 12.57 46.55
C PRO A 122 -11.08 11.94 45.81
N TRP A 123 -9.87 12.15 46.32
CA TRP A 123 -8.66 11.58 45.75
C TRP A 123 -8.71 10.04 45.74
N GLN A 124 -8.64 9.45 44.55
CA GLN A 124 -8.65 7.99 44.38
C GLN A 124 -7.26 7.38 44.15
N GLY A 125 -6.23 8.22 43.96
CA GLY A 125 -4.89 7.80 43.61
C GLY A 125 -4.38 8.49 42.35
N GLU A 126 -3.06 8.56 42.24
CA GLU A 126 -2.38 9.24 41.12
C GLU A 126 -2.71 8.58 39.78
N ILE A 127 -2.68 7.25 39.76
CA ILE A 127 -2.93 6.44 38.55
C ILE A 127 -4.37 6.60 38.05
N ASN A 128 -5.35 6.76 38.94
CA ASN A 128 -6.76 6.96 38.59
C ASN A 128 -6.95 8.30 37.86
N VAL A 129 -6.33 9.36 38.37
CA VAL A 129 -6.39 10.68 37.73
C VAL A 129 -5.71 10.65 36.37
N LEU A 130 -4.50 10.07 36.27
CA LEU A 130 -3.81 9.94 34.98
C LEU A 130 -4.63 9.14 33.95
N ALA A 131 -5.21 8.01 34.37
CA ALA A 131 -6.03 7.17 33.49
C ALA A 131 -7.30 7.90 33.02
N GLY A 132 -7.94 8.69 33.89
CA GLY A 132 -9.07 9.56 33.53
C GLY A 132 -8.69 10.58 32.45
N HIS A 133 -7.57 11.29 32.62
CA HIS A 133 -7.06 12.22 31.60
C HIS A 133 -6.69 11.52 30.28
N LEU A 134 -6.09 10.33 30.32
CA LEU A 134 -5.78 9.53 29.13
C LEU A 134 -7.06 9.16 28.36
N ALA A 135 -8.05 8.60 29.07
CA ALA A 135 -9.31 8.17 28.48
C ALA A 135 -10.12 9.33 27.91
N GLU A 136 -10.18 10.47 28.61
CA GLU A 136 -10.92 11.63 28.13
C GLU A 136 -10.26 12.27 26.91
N ASN A 137 -8.93 12.45 26.92
CA ASN A 137 -8.24 13.10 25.83
C ASN A 137 -8.31 12.27 24.54
N ASP A 138 -8.16 10.94 24.62
CA ASP A 138 -8.33 10.05 23.46
C ASP A 138 -9.75 10.14 22.88
N ASN A 139 -10.78 10.33 23.71
CA ASN A 139 -12.18 10.39 23.28
C ASN A 139 -12.61 11.78 22.75
N ARG A 140 -11.99 12.88 23.19
CA ARG A 140 -12.43 14.27 22.91
C ARG A 140 -11.55 15.07 21.94
N GLY A 141 -10.34 14.61 21.64
CA GLY A 141 -9.46 15.29 20.69
C GLY A 141 -8.09 14.64 20.72
N GLN A 142 -7.79 13.86 19.69
CA GLN A 142 -6.68 12.89 19.59
C GLN A 142 -5.40 13.42 20.24
N LEU A 143 -4.93 12.76 21.29
CA LEU A 143 -3.55 12.92 21.76
C LEU A 143 -2.61 12.58 20.59
N SER A 144 -1.52 13.32 20.44
CA SER A 144 -0.45 12.90 19.54
C SER A 144 0.09 11.54 19.98
N TRP A 145 0.70 10.80 19.06
CA TRP A 145 1.28 9.49 19.36
C TRP A 145 2.24 9.55 20.55
N ILE A 146 3.09 10.58 20.60
CA ILE A 146 4.09 10.73 21.66
C ILE A 146 3.47 11.11 23.01
N GLU A 147 2.46 11.98 23.06
CA GLU A 147 1.75 12.33 24.29
C GLU A 147 1.08 11.10 24.90
N ARG A 148 0.43 10.30 24.05
CA ARG A 148 -0.19 9.04 24.45
C ARG A 148 0.86 8.05 24.95
N ALA A 149 1.99 7.93 24.27
CA ALA A 149 3.08 7.04 24.65
C ALA A 149 3.71 7.44 25.99
N ARG A 150 3.94 8.74 26.24
CA ARG A 150 4.43 9.26 27.53
C ARG A 150 3.43 8.97 28.65
N GLY A 151 2.13 9.18 28.41
CA GLY A 151 1.08 8.86 29.38
C GLY A 151 1.05 7.37 29.75
N VAL A 152 1.14 6.47 28.77
CA VAL A 152 1.20 5.01 29.01
C VAL A 152 2.49 4.60 29.73
N PHE A 153 3.64 5.20 29.38
CA PHE A 153 4.91 4.95 30.05
C PHE A 153 4.86 5.38 31.52
N GLU A 154 4.32 6.56 31.80
CA GLU A 154 4.18 7.07 33.17
C GLU A 154 3.20 6.22 33.98
N ALA A 155 2.09 5.78 33.37
CA ALA A 155 1.16 4.85 34.01
C ALA A 155 1.84 3.51 34.36
N LYS A 156 2.66 2.97 33.46
CA LYS A 156 3.47 1.77 33.72
C LYS A 156 4.38 1.99 34.93
N ARG A 157 5.13 3.10 34.96
CA ARG A 157 6.05 3.44 36.05
C ARG A 157 5.34 3.49 37.40
N MET A 158 4.19 4.15 37.48
CA MET A 158 3.42 4.24 38.72
C MET A 158 2.88 2.89 39.20
N ILE A 159 2.46 2.03 38.26
CA ILE A 159 1.99 0.69 38.60
C ILE A 159 3.15 -0.17 39.12
N GLU A 160 4.31 -0.12 38.47
CA GLU A 160 5.51 -0.85 38.88
C GLU A 160 6.02 -0.39 40.26
N GLU A 161 5.96 0.91 40.54
CA GLU A 161 6.29 1.47 41.85
C GLU A 161 5.32 1.00 42.94
N ALA A 162 4.02 0.99 42.67
CA ALA A 162 3.01 0.52 43.61
C ALA A 162 3.12 -0.98 43.90
N GLU A 163 3.53 -1.80 42.92
CA GLU A 163 3.71 -3.24 43.09
C GLU A 163 5.12 -3.65 43.54
N GLY A 164 6.10 -2.74 43.45
CA GLY A 164 7.51 -3.01 43.74
C GLY A 164 8.18 -4.01 42.78
N LYS A 165 7.62 -4.21 41.58
CA LYS A 165 8.14 -5.17 40.58
C LYS A 165 7.85 -4.70 39.16
N ALA A 166 8.63 -5.20 38.20
CA ALA A 166 8.40 -4.96 36.78
C ALA A 166 7.10 -5.62 36.31
N VAL A 167 6.37 -4.93 35.44
CA VAL A 167 5.03 -5.33 34.98
C VAL A 167 5.08 -5.69 33.51
N SER A 168 4.57 -6.88 33.17
CA SER A 168 4.45 -7.30 31.77
C SER A 168 3.39 -6.44 31.05
N GLN A 169 3.54 -6.30 29.72
CA GLN A 169 2.61 -5.51 28.91
C GLN A 169 1.16 -6.01 29.02
N ARG A 170 0.93 -7.32 29.20
CA ARG A 170 -0.42 -7.89 29.40
C ARG A 170 -1.06 -7.45 30.71
N ILE A 171 -0.27 -7.45 31.79
CA ILE A 171 -0.74 -6.98 33.11
C ILE A 171 -1.02 -5.48 33.05
N LEU A 172 -0.16 -4.71 32.37
CA LEU A 172 -0.37 -3.29 32.15
C LEU A 172 -1.70 -3.02 31.41
N THR A 173 -1.99 -3.75 30.33
CA THR A 173 -3.29 -3.66 29.63
C THR A 173 -4.47 -3.91 30.59
N SER A 174 -4.43 -5.00 31.37
CA SER A 174 -5.52 -5.33 32.31
C SER A 174 -5.76 -4.22 33.32
N LYS A 175 -4.67 -3.70 33.92
CA LYS A 175 -4.76 -2.63 34.92
C LYS A 175 -5.27 -1.32 34.35
N LEU A 176 -4.81 -0.94 33.16
CA LEU A 176 -5.32 0.27 32.49
C LEU A 176 -6.82 0.13 32.18
N GLN A 177 -7.26 -1.05 31.74
CA GLN A 177 -8.66 -1.35 31.49
C GLN A 177 -9.52 -1.28 32.77
N GLU A 178 -9.03 -1.81 33.89
CA GLU A 178 -9.68 -1.68 35.21
C GLU A 178 -9.83 -0.22 35.66
N LEU A 179 -8.90 0.64 35.25
CA LEU A 179 -8.92 2.08 35.50
C LEU A 179 -9.74 2.88 34.47
N GLY A 180 -10.43 2.20 33.54
CA GLY A 180 -11.29 2.83 32.55
C GLY A 180 -10.59 3.28 31.26
N TYR A 181 -9.34 2.90 31.04
CA TYR A 181 -8.58 3.22 29.82
C TYR A 181 -8.27 1.95 29.01
N THR A 182 -8.96 1.78 27.87
CA THR A 182 -8.82 0.60 27.02
C THR A 182 -7.80 0.81 25.90
N ILE A 183 -6.76 -0.01 25.88
CA ILE A 183 -5.71 0.02 24.85
C ILE A 183 -5.16 -1.39 24.57
N ASN A 184 -4.94 -1.71 23.29
CA ASN A 184 -4.44 -3.01 22.87
C ASN A 184 -2.96 -3.19 23.25
N GLN A 185 -2.58 -4.41 23.65
CA GLN A 185 -1.19 -4.74 24.03
C GLN A 185 -0.18 -4.43 22.91
N SER A 186 -0.57 -4.61 21.65
CA SER A 186 0.30 -4.30 20.51
C SER A 186 0.55 -2.79 20.35
N HIS A 187 -0.39 -1.93 20.74
CA HIS A 187 -0.19 -0.47 20.80
C HIS A 187 0.70 -0.09 21.96
N ILE A 188 0.48 -0.66 23.15
CA ILE A 188 1.36 -0.46 24.31
C ILE A 188 2.81 -0.80 23.95
N SER A 189 3.05 -1.96 23.32
CA SER A 189 4.38 -2.39 22.93
C SER A 189 5.09 -1.34 22.06
N ARG A 190 4.41 -0.85 21.02
CA ARG A 190 4.96 0.18 20.12
C ARG A 190 5.20 1.52 20.83
N MET A 191 4.29 1.92 21.72
CA MET A 191 4.45 3.15 22.49
C MET A 191 5.67 3.10 23.41
N LEU A 192 5.84 2.00 24.16
CA LEU A 192 7.01 1.81 25.00
C LEU A 192 8.29 1.77 24.17
N TYR A 193 8.28 1.06 23.03
CA TYR A 193 9.41 1.03 22.09
C TYR A 193 9.75 2.43 21.55
N THR A 194 8.74 3.26 21.27
CA THR A 194 8.93 4.65 20.82
C THR A 194 9.63 5.47 21.91
N ILE A 195 9.20 5.36 23.16
CA ILE A 195 9.80 6.09 24.30
C ILE A 195 11.24 5.65 24.54
N GLU A 196 11.52 4.35 24.39
CA GLU A 196 12.84 3.80 24.67
C GLU A 196 13.86 4.11 23.58
N HIS A 197 13.49 4.02 22.30
CA HIS A 197 14.46 4.06 21.19
C HIS A 197 14.35 5.28 20.28
N PHE A 198 13.17 5.89 20.16
CA PHE A 198 12.94 7.00 19.22
C PHE A 198 12.87 8.35 19.92
N LEU A 199 12.25 8.43 21.09
CA LEU A 199 12.17 9.69 21.83
C LEU A 199 13.54 10.31 22.16
N PRO A 200 14.57 9.53 22.56
CA PRO A 200 15.90 10.10 22.78
C PRO A 200 16.58 10.60 21.50
N THR A 201 16.12 10.15 20.33
CA THR A 201 16.82 10.30 19.05
C THR A 201 16.17 11.32 18.11
N ILE A 202 14.84 11.30 18.01
CA ILE A 202 14.05 12.18 17.15
C ILE A 202 12.93 12.90 17.92
N PRO A 203 13.26 13.58 19.05
CA PRO A 203 12.25 14.23 19.88
C PRO A 203 11.44 15.28 19.13
N MET A 204 12.05 16.08 18.25
CA MET A 204 11.37 17.20 17.59
C MET A 204 10.29 16.71 16.62
N THR A 205 10.59 15.69 15.83
CA THR A 205 9.66 15.07 14.86
C THR A 205 8.50 14.37 15.59
N LEU A 206 8.79 13.68 16.69
CA LEU A 206 7.75 13.07 17.54
C LEU A 206 6.83 14.13 18.13
N GLU A 207 7.40 15.22 18.65
CA GLU A 207 6.67 16.33 19.26
C GLU A 207 5.91 17.17 18.23
N ALA A 208 6.39 17.28 16.99
CA ALA A 208 5.66 17.93 15.90
C ALA A 208 4.40 17.15 15.47
N GLY A 209 4.26 15.88 15.87
CA GLY A 209 3.05 15.09 15.66
C GLY A 209 3.23 13.86 14.77
N MET A 210 4.45 13.32 14.64
CA MET A 210 4.68 12.07 13.90
C MET A 210 3.73 10.96 14.38
N GLY A 211 2.97 10.40 13.43
CA GLY A 211 1.93 9.41 13.69
C GLY A 211 2.40 7.95 13.70
N ARG A 212 1.47 7.05 14.08
CA ARG A 212 1.70 5.59 14.15
C ARG A 212 2.30 4.97 12.88
N PRO A 213 1.81 5.25 11.65
CA PRO A 213 2.31 4.56 10.45
C PRO A 213 3.82 4.73 10.26
N GLN A 214 4.32 5.92 10.56
CA GLN A 214 5.75 6.22 10.45
C GLN A 214 6.57 5.56 11.54
N VAL A 215 6.07 5.51 12.77
CA VAL A 215 6.70 4.77 13.87
C VAL A 215 6.79 3.28 13.55
N GLU A 216 5.75 2.68 12.96
CA GLU A 216 5.76 1.27 12.55
C GLU A 216 6.81 1.00 11.46
N LYS A 217 6.93 1.90 10.49
CA LYS A 217 7.96 1.84 9.45
C LYS A 217 9.36 1.99 10.04
N LEU A 218 9.60 2.99 10.89
CA LEU A 218 10.88 3.23 11.55
C LEU A 218 11.28 2.07 12.47
N THR A 219 10.32 1.46 13.18
CA THR A 219 10.56 0.24 13.97
C THR A 219 11.07 -0.90 13.10
N SER A 220 10.49 -1.08 11.92
CA SER A 220 10.91 -2.13 10.99
C SER A 220 12.30 -1.87 10.41
N TYR A 221 12.66 -0.59 10.20
CA TYR A 221 13.98 -0.18 9.71
C TYR A 221 15.06 -0.40 10.78
N ARG A 222 14.77 -0.01 12.03
CA ARG A 222 15.66 -0.25 13.17
C ARG A 222 15.90 -1.74 13.38
N GLN A 223 14.86 -2.57 13.31
CA GLN A 223 14.98 -4.02 13.42
C GLN A 223 15.86 -4.63 12.34
N PHE A 224 15.69 -4.22 11.08
CA PHE A 224 16.57 -4.67 10.01
C PHE A 224 18.04 -4.30 10.29
N CYS A 225 18.30 -3.05 10.67
CA CYS A 225 19.67 -2.60 10.93
C CYS A 225 20.29 -3.32 12.14
N GLU A 226 19.50 -3.54 13.19
CA GLU A 226 19.91 -4.26 14.40
C GLU A 226 20.23 -5.73 14.11
N GLU A 227 19.41 -6.39 13.28
CA GLU A 227 19.67 -7.78 12.85
C GLU A 227 20.88 -7.88 11.93
N CYS A 228 21.03 -6.96 10.98
CA CYS A 228 22.21 -6.89 10.11
C CYS A 228 23.49 -6.69 10.94
N TRP A 229 23.46 -5.75 11.89
CA TRP A 229 24.57 -5.51 12.81
C TRP A 229 24.89 -6.73 13.66
N GLY A 230 23.86 -7.34 14.27
CA GLY A 230 24.00 -8.55 15.09
C GLY A 230 24.60 -9.70 14.30
N ARG A 231 24.20 -9.88 13.04
CA ARG A 231 24.75 -10.90 12.16
C ARG A 231 26.22 -10.66 11.84
N CYS A 232 26.60 -9.43 11.55
CA CYS A 232 28.01 -9.06 11.36
C CYS A 232 28.82 -9.31 12.63
N ARG A 233 28.27 -8.95 13.80
CA ARG A 233 28.90 -9.17 15.11
C ARG A 233 29.15 -10.64 15.37
N ASP A 234 28.14 -11.48 15.18
CA ASP A 234 28.25 -12.92 15.38
C ASP A 234 29.24 -13.55 14.39
N PHE A 235 29.30 -13.06 13.16
CA PHE A 235 30.27 -13.50 12.17
C PHE A 235 31.71 -13.17 12.60
N TRP A 236 31.97 -11.90 12.95
CA TRP A 236 33.31 -11.47 13.36
C TRP A 236 33.75 -12.07 14.70
N GLN A 237 32.81 -12.36 15.60
CA GLN A 237 33.10 -13.03 16.86
C GLN A 237 33.64 -14.45 16.63
N ARG A 238 33.17 -15.15 15.59
CA ARG A 238 33.68 -16.49 15.23
C ARG A 238 34.99 -16.46 14.45
N HIS A 239 35.33 -15.33 13.84
CA HIS A 239 36.46 -15.18 12.91
C HIS A 239 37.47 -14.13 13.36
N GLN A 240 37.53 -13.87 14.67
CA GLN A 240 38.42 -12.86 15.24
C GLN A 240 39.91 -13.11 14.95
N ASP A 241 40.29 -14.38 14.83
CA ASP A 241 41.68 -14.80 14.59
C ASP A 241 42.11 -14.66 13.13
N ASP A 242 41.17 -14.57 12.18
CA ASP A 242 41.44 -14.42 10.74
C ASP A 242 40.45 -13.44 10.09
N PRO A 243 40.66 -12.13 10.27
CA PRO A 243 39.71 -11.10 9.88
C PRO A 243 39.84 -10.63 8.41
N GLY A 244 40.92 -10.99 7.71
CA GLY A 244 41.14 -10.62 6.31
C GLY A 244 41.11 -9.10 6.06
N GLU A 245 40.38 -8.69 5.01
CA GLU A 245 40.08 -7.27 4.72
C GLU A 245 39.09 -6.65 5.71
N GLY A 246 38.35 -7.46 6.49
CA GLY A 246 37.37 -7.00 7.47
C GLY A 246 37.97 -6.35 8.73
N GLN A 247 39.28 -6.41 8.91
CA GLN A 247 40.00 -5.90 10.07
C GLN A 247 39.62 -4.46 10.50
N PRO A 248 39.43 -3.49 9.60
CA PRO A 248 39.10 -2.11 9.99
C PRO A 248 37.72 -1.96 10.67
N TRP A 249 36.79 -2.87 10.40
CA TRP A 249 35.41 -2.80 10.89
C TRP A 249 35.13 -3.77 12.04
N LEU A 250 36.04 -4.70 12.30
CA LEU A 250 35.89 -5.71 13.34
C LEU A 250 35.63 -5.09 14.72
N ASP A 251 36.44 -4.10 15.11
CA ASP A 251 36.27 -3.40 16.39
C ASP A 251 34.97 -2.59 16.42
N ASN A 252 34.59 -1.95 15.31
CA ASN A 252 33.35 -1.19 15.21
C ASN A 252 32.13 -2.08 15.46
N VAL A 253 32.09 -3.29 14.90
CA VAL A 253 30.92 -4.17 15.03
C VAL A 253 30.91 -4.94 16.36
N LEU A 254 32.08 -5.40 16.83
CA LEU A 254 32.21 -6.18 18.08
C LEU A 254 32.08 -5.33 19.34
N HIS A 255 32.71 -4.15 19.34
CA HIS A 255 32.77 -3.27 20.50
C HIS A 255 31.94 -2.00 20.35
N GLY A 256 31.45 -1.69 19.15
CA GLY A 256 30.58 -0.54 18.93
C GLY A 256 29.15 -0.76 19.42
N ASP A 257 28.50 0.37 19.69
CA ASP A 257 27.13 0.45 20.15
C ASP A 257 26.20 0.80 18.99
N PHE A 258 25.39 -0.19 18.57
CA PHE A 258 24.37 0.02 17.54
C PHE A 258 23.39 1.14 17.91
N ALA A 259 23.02 1.26 19.19
CA ALA A 259 22.08 2.29 19.61
C ALA A 259 22.67 3.69 19.43
N GLN A 260 23.98 3.85 19.68
CA GLN A 260 24.68 5.11 19.45
C GLN A 260 24.82 5.42 17.95
N ALA A 261 25.24 4.46 17.14
CA ALA A 261 25.36 4.65 15.68
C ALA A 261 24.01 5.02 15.04
N TRP A 262 22.94 4.33 15.45
CA TRP A 262 21.56 4.67 15.05
C TRP A 262 21.18 6.08 15.49
N HIS A 263 21.52 6.45 16.72
CA HIS A 263 21.20 7.77 17.27
C HIS A 263 21.89 8.88 16.49
N ASP A 264 23.19 8.75 16.24
CA ASP A 264 23.99 9.74 15.53
C ASP A 264 23.40 10.03 14.15
N GLU A 265 23.06 8.98 13.38
CA GLU A 265 22.48 9.15 12.04
C GLU A 265 21.06 9.70 12.04
N MET A 266 20.18 9.17 12.88
CA MET A 266 18.78 9.58 12.89
C MET A 266 18.58 10.97 13.50
N SER A 267 19.45 11.40 14.42
CA SER A 267 19.38 12.73 15.02
C SER A 267 19.59 13.85 13.99
N HIS A 268 20.38 13.59 12.95
CA HIS A 268 20.57 14.53 11.83
C HIS A 268 19.31 14.76 10.99
N LEU A 269 18.34 13.85 11.08
CA LEU A 269 17.07 13.90 10.35
C LEU A 269 15.93 14.47 11.22
N ASP A 270 16.23 14.90 12.45
CA ASP A 270 15.26 15.50 13.35
C ASP A 270 15.18 17.01 13.14
N HIS A 271 14.01 17.50 12.71
CA HIS A 271 13.79 18.91 12.38
C HIS A 271 12.54 19.46 13.06
N GLU A 272 12.58 20.75 13.39
CA GLU A 272 11.44 21.43 14.02
C GLU A 272 10.23 21.48 13.08
N GLY A 273 9.06 21.09 13.58
CA GLY A 273 7.82 21.09 12.82
C GLY A 273 7.69 19.97 11.78
N GLN A 274 8.67 19.07 11.69
CA GLN A 274 8.61 17.93 10.78
C GLN A 274 7.62 16.88 11.29
N THR A 275 6.53 16.67 10.55
CA THR A 275 5.56 15.61 10.86
C THR A 275 5.84 14.31 10.10
N GLU A 276 6.56 14.37 8.97
CA GLU A 276 6.85 13.23 8.11
C GLU A 276 8.31 13.17 7.65
N PHE A 277 8.85 11.95 7.52
CA PHE A 277 10.20 11.73 7.00
C PHE A 277 10.25 11.66 5.46
N ALA A 278 11.32 12.21 4.89
CA ALA A 278 11.77 11.87 3.53
C ALA A 278 12.39 10.46 3.53
N TRP A 279 11.57 9.44 3.30
CA TRP A 279 11.96 8.03 3.50
C TRP A 279 13.14 7.57 2.66
N ASN A 280 13.29 8.08 1.44
CA ASN A 280 14.46 7.83 0.59
C ASN A 280 15.77 8.26 1.27
N LEU A 281 15.78 9.45 1.88
CA LEU A 281 16.94 9.94 2.61
C LEU A 281 17.22 9.10 3.86
N VAL A 282 16.18 8.72 4.60
CA VAL A 282 16.30 7.82 5.77
C VAL A 282 16.93 6.48 5.35
N GLU A 283 16.44 5.88 4.27
CA GLU A 283 16.96 4.61 3.76
C GLU A 283 18.44 4.72 3.37
N ASP A 284 18.80 5.74 2.60
CA ASP A 284 20.19 5.93 2.15
C ASP A 284 21.13 6.17 3.33
N ARG A 285 20.71 6.95 4.34
CA ARG A 285 21.48 7.19 5.56
C ARG A 285 21.70 5.92 6.37
N LEU A 286 20.65 5.13 6.60
CA LEU A 286 20.76 3.88 7.35
C LEU A 286 21.59 2.83 6.61
N LYS A 287 21.47 2.74 5.28
CA LYS A 287 22.34 1.86 4.47
C LYS A 287 23.79 2.34 4.49
N GLY A 288 24.02 3.65 4.43
CA GLY A 288 25.34 4.27 4.58
C GLY A 288 25.96 3.96 5.94
N MET A 289 25.20 4.11 7.02
CA MET A 289 25.61 3.73 8.38
C MET A 289 26.08 2.28 8.45
N LEU A 290 25.29 1.35 7.91
CA LEU A 290 25.67 -0.06 7.88
C LEU A 290 26.94 -0.28 7.06
N HIS A 291 27.06 0.35 5.89
CA HIS A 291 28.26 0.26 5.06
C HIS A 291 29.52 0.74 5.81
N GLU A 292 29.45 1.92 6.43
CA GLU A 292 30.58 2.53 7.13
C GLU A 292 30.99 1.74 8.37
N GLN A 293 30.02 1.22 9.11
CA GLN A 293 30.27 0.55 10.39
C GLN A 293 30.64 -0.92 10.22
N THR A 294 30.06 -1.62 9.24
CA THR A 294 30.24 -3.07 9.05
C THR A 294 31.21 -3.42 7.91
N GLY A 295 31.52 -2.48 7.01
CA GLY A 295 32.34 -2.72 5.82
C GLY A 295 31.61 -3.43 4.68
N LEU A 296 30.35 -3.83 4.88
CA LEU A 296 29.52 -4.46 3.85
C LEU A 296 29.32 -3.51 2.67
N HIS A 297 29.46 -4.01 1.44
CA HIS A 297 29.15 -3.22 0.26
C HIS A 297 27.65 -2.85 0.21
N PHE A 298 27.32 -1.71 -0.41
CA PHE A 298 25.95 -1.18 -0.48
C PHE A 298 24.96 -2.16 -1.16
N ASN A 299 25.41 -2.89 -2.19
CA ASN A 299 24.54 -3.81 -2.95
C ASN A 299 24.00 -4.99 -2.11
N PRO A 300 24.82 -5.76 -1.36
CA PRO A 300 24.33 -6.73 -0.37
C PRO A 300 23.33 -6.14 0.63
N ILE A 301 23.62 -4.95 1.18
CA ILE A 301 22.74 -4.28 2.14
C ILE A 301 21.38 -3.96 1.48
N ASP A 302 21.38 -3.39 0.28
CA ASP A 302 20.16 -3.03 -0.45
C ASP A 302 19.31 -4.25 -0.85
N MET A 303 19.95 -5.36 -1.24
CA MET A 303 19.27 -6.61 -1.53
C MET A 303 18.63 -7.22 -0.28
N SER A 304 19.38 -7.33 0.81
CA SER A 304 18.83 -7.79 2.09
C SER A 304 17.71 -6.89 2.60
N TRP A 305 17.84 -5.57 2.41
CA TRP A 305 16.80 -4.59 2.74
C TRP A 305 15.51 -4.89 1.98
N LYS A 306 15.58 -5.04 0.65
CA LYS A 306 14.41 -5.36 -0.18
C LYS A 306 13.78 -6.70 0.21
N ASN A 307 14.58 -7.75 0.36
CA ASN A 307 14.11 -9.09 0.73
C ASN A 307 13.42 -9.08 2.09
N TRP A 308 13.97 -8.36 3.08
CA TRP A 308 13.37 -8.19 4.40
C TRP A 308 11.94 -7.66 4.34
N PHE A 309 11.70 -6.59 3.57
CA PHE A 309 10.36 -6.01 3.45
C PHE A 309 9.41 -6.86 2.61
N ILE A 310 9.92 -7.60 1.61
CA ILE A 310 9.13 -8.57 0.84
C ILE A 310 8.63 -9.68 1.77
N VAL A 311 9.52 -10.33 2.51
CA VAL A 311 9.18 -11.42 3.44
C VAL A 311 8.16 -10.96 4.47
N ARG A 312 8.34 -9.75 5.01
CA ARG A 312 7.43 -9.18 6.02
C ARG A 312 6.06 -8.82 5.46
N LYS A 313 5.98 -8.39 4.19
CA LYS A 313 4.73 -8.13 3.47
C LYS A 313 3.95 -9.43 3.22
N HIS A 314 4.64 -10.53 2.95
CA HIS A 314 4.05 -11.84 2.71
C HIS A 314 4.04 -12.76 3.96
N GLY A 315 4.18 -12.19 5.16
CA GLY A 315 4.65 -12.87 6.38
C GLY A 315 3.90 -14.10 6.91
N HIS A 316 2.73 -14.48 6.39
CA HIS A 316 2.08 -15.76 6.72
C HIS A 316 2.38 -16.89 5.72
N SER A 317 2.98 -16.55 4.57
CA SER A 317 3.28 -17.45 3.46
C SER A 317 4.77 -17.61 3.18
N ALA A 318 5.62 -16.81 3.85
CA ALA A 318 7.06 -16.88 3.67
C ALA A 318 7.64 -18.14 4.34
N SER A 319 8.36 -18.94 3.55
CA SER A 319 9.10 -20.12 3.98
C SER A 319 10.26 -19.77 4.92
N GLU A 320 10.75 -20.74 5.69
CA GLU A 320 12.02 -20.60 6.42
C GLU A 320 13.20 -20.40 5.45
N GLU A 321 13.10 -20.92 4.23
CA GLU A 321 14.07 -20.65 3.15
C GLU A 321 14.03 -19.18 2.72
N ASP A 322 12.84 -18.58 2.57
CA ASP A 322 12.70 -17.16 2.20
C ASP A 322 13.30 -16.23 3.27
N LYS A 323 13.22 -16.62 4.54
CA LYS A 323 13.84 -15.90 5.66
C LYS A 323 15.36 -16.04 5.67
N ALA A 324 15.87 -17.24 5.33
CA ALA A 324 17.30 -17.46 5.17
C ALA A 324 17.86 -16.66 3.99
N ASP A 325 17.09 -16.53 2.91
CA ASP A 325 17.52 -15.86 1.68
C ASP A 325 17.71 -14.34 1.84
N ILE A 326 17.09 -13.73 2.86
CA ILE A 326 17.31 -12.32 3.21
C ILE A 326 18.81 -12.03 3.38
N TRP A 327 19.53 -12.95 4.03
CA TRP A 327 20.90 -12.70 4.49
C TRP A 327 21.98 -13.36 3.63
N THR A 328 21.61 -14.16 2.63
CA THR A 328 22.56 -14.90 1.76
C THR A 328 23.64 -13.99 1.17
N THR A 329 23.24 -12.80 0.69
CA THR A 329 24.15 -11.85 0.05
C THR A 329 25.07 -11.15 1.06
N VAL A 330 24.57 -10.87 2.26
CA VAL A 330 25.36 -10.31 3.37
C VAL A 330 26.39 -11.32 3.86
N ASP A 331 26.02 -12.59 4.03
CA ASP A 331 26.94 -13.65 4.43
C ASP A 331 28.05 -13.89 3.40
N ALA A 332 27.68 -13.91 2.12
CA ALA A 332 28.65 -14.04 1.04
C ALA A 332 29.64 -12.86 1.01
N GLU A 333 29.18 -11.65 1.32
CA GLU A 333 30.04 -10.46 1.38
C GLU A 333 30.95 -10.46 2.62
N LEU A 334 30.46 -10.92 3.79
CA LEU A 334 31.30 -11.11 4.97
C LEU A 334 32.39 -12.16 4.71
N GLU A 335 32.04 -13.24 4.03
CA GLU A 335 32.99 -14.27 3.62
C GLU A 335 34.01 -13.73 2.60
N ARG A 336 33.59 -12.85 1.68
CA ARG A 336 34.50 -12.14 0.78
C ARG A 336 35.45 -11.20 1.54
N LEU A 337 34.96 -10.47 2.54
CA LEU A 337 35.80 -9.59 3.38
C LEU A 337 36.85 -10.40 4.15
N ARG A 338 36.50 -11.59 4.62
CA ARG A 338 37.46 -12.53 5.21
C ARG A 338 38.44 -13.07 4.17
N ASN A 339 37.94 -13.52 3.02
CA ASN A 339 38.69 -14.21 1.97
C ASN A 339 38.58 -13.49 0.60
N PRO A 340 39.31 -12.40 0.37
CA PRO A 340 39.18 -11.60 -0.86
C PRO A 340 39.56 -12.35 -2.14
N GLN A 341 40.39 -13.39 -2.00
CA GLN A 341 40.87 -14.22 -3.12
C GLN A 341 39.87 -15.34 -3.48
N ALA A 342 38.90 -15.66 -2.62
CA ALA A 342 37.87 -16.66 -2.86
C ALA A 342 36.68 -16.04 -3.61
N ARG A 343 36.86 -15.68 -4.88
CA ARG A 343 35.73 -15.28 -5.74
C ARG A 343 34.88 -16.51 -6.08
N HIS A 344 33.80 -16.72 -5.33
CA HIS A 344 32.72 -17.65 -5.71
C HIS A 344 31.88 -17.04 -6.83
N LEU A 345 32.36 -17.13 -8.08
CA LEU A 345 31.52 -16.95 -9.25
C LEU A 345 30.89 -18.30 -9.62
N TYR A 346 29.56 -18.39 -9.45
CA TYR A 346 28.68 -19.49 -9.86
C TYR A 346 28.80 -20.83 -9.12
N PRO A 347 27.70 -21.63 -9.05
CA PRO A 347 27.75 -22.99 -8.53
C PRO A 347 28.72 -23.85 -9.36
N PRO A 348 29.49 -24.75 -8.76
CA PRO A 348 30.44 -25.57 -9.50
C PRO A 348 29.69 -26.47 -10.50
N VAL A 349 30.11 -26.41 -11.76
CA VAL A 349 29.75 -27.43 -12.76
C VAL A 349 30.21 -28.78 -12.20
N PRO A 350 29.36 -29.84 -12.20
CA PRO A 350 29.77 -31.14 -11.70
C PRO A 350 31.04 -31.59 -12.44
N GLU A 351 32.10 -31.85 -11.68
CA GLU A 351 33.38 -32.26 -12.22
C GLU A 351 33.19 -33.52 -13.06
N LYS A 352 33.43 -33.41 -14.38
CA LYS A 352 33.65 -34.59 -15.21
C LYS A 352 34.93 -35.25 -14.71
N SER A 353 34.77 -36.46 -14.17
CA SER A 353 35.86 -37.33 -13.75
C SER A 353 36.91 -37.44 -14.86
N LYS A 354 38.16 -37.08 -14.54
CA LYS A 354 39.31 -37.32 -15.41
C LYS A 354 39.46 -38.83 -15.63
N PRO A 355 39.85 -39.28 -16.84
CA PRO A 355 40.00 -40.70 -17.13
C PRO A 355 41.21 -41.24 -16.36
N GLY A 356 40.94 -42.13 -15.41
CA GLY A 356 41.95 -42.89 -14.70
C GLY A 356 42.61 -43.92 -15.61
N THR A 357 43.94 -43.90 -15.60
CA THR A 357 44.86 -44.82 -16.24
C THR A 357 44.51 -46.28 -15.98
N ALA A 358 44.46 -47.08 -17.05
CA ALA A 358 44.20 -48.52 -17.02
C ALA A 358 45.30 -49.31 -16.27
N PRO A 359 44.94 -50.36 -15.51
CA PRO A 359 45.81 -51.50 -15.29
C PRO A 359 45.58 -52.59 -16.36
N THR A 360 46.68 -53.24 -16.73
CA THR A 360 46.79 -54.37 -17.67
C THR A 360 45.97 -55.59 -17.25
N PRO A 361 45.36 -56.36 -18.20
CA PRO A 361 44.69 -57.61 -17.89
C PRO A 361 45.66 -58.80 -17.93
N ASP A 362 45.54 -59.69 -16.95
CA ASP A 362 46.16 -61.00 -16.97
C ASP A 362 45.28 -62.00 -17.75
N ALA A 363 45.94 -62.88 -18.49
CA ALA A 363 45.35 -63.76 -19.49
C ALA A 363 44.67 -65.01 -18.88
N GLY A 364 43.56 -65.45 -19.49
CA GLY A 364 43.09 -66.83 -19.26
C GLY A 364 41.65 -67.13 -19.69
N ASN A 365 41.53 -67.67 -20.90
CA ASN A 365 40.45 -68.55 -21.41
C ASN A 365 39.09 -67.96 -21.83
N ALA A 366 38.94 -67.83 -23.15
CA ALA A 366 37.70 -68.08 -23.90
C ALA A 366 37.60 -69.61 -24.22
N PRO A 367 36.54 -70.17 -24.87
CA PRO A 367 35.42 -69.52 -25.57
C PRO A 367 34.04 -70.24 -25.45
N VAL A 368 33.06 -69.75 -26.25
CA VAL A 368 31.93 -70.47 -26.91
C VAL A 368 30.50 -70.18 -26.38
N LEU A 369 29.69 -69.54 -27.26
CA LEU A 369 28.21 -69.49 -27.31
C LEU A 369 27.65 -70.87 -27.75
N PRO A 370 26.39 -71.31 -27.45
CA PRO A 370 25.17 -70.53 -27.69
C PRO A 370 23.89 -70.89 -26.85
N SER A 371 22.81 -70.16 -27.17
CA SER A 371 21.39 -70.58 -27.21
C SER A 371 20.42 -70.18 -26.09
N LEU A 372 19.24 -69.80 -26.58
CA LEU A 372 17.96 -69.49 -25.94
C LEU A 372 17.42 -70.65 -25.09
N ASP A 373 16.93 -70.36 -23.88
CA ASP A 373 15.49 -70.41 -23.51
C ASP A 373 15.27 -70.37 -21.98
N ALA A 374 14.25 -69.61 -21.60
CA ALA A 374 13.32 -69.74 -20.47
C ALA A 374 13.77 -69.82 -18.99
N ASN A 375 13.10 -68.93 -18.23
CA ASN A 375 12.59 -69.00 -16.85
C ASN A 375 13.35 -68.38 -15.65
N ASP A 376 12.58 -67.49 -15.00
CA ASP A 376 12.48 -67.10 -13.58
C ASP A 376 13.69 -66.47 -12.87
N SER A 377 13.58 -65.19 -12.50
CA SER A 377 13.01 -64.76 -11.20
C SER A 377 13.30 -63.28 -10.89
N ASP A 378 12.21 -62.59 -10.52
CA ASP A 378 12.02 -61.59 -9.46
C ASP A 378 12.56 -60.13 -9.50
N ASP A 379 11.57 -59.27 -9.25
CA ASP A 379 11.49 -57.97 -8.56
C ASP A 379 12.05 -56.71 -9.25
N GLU A 380 11.25 -55.83 -9.87
CA GLU A 380 10.02 -55.06 -9.50
C GLU A 380 10.35 -53.58 -9.20
N PHE A 381 10.03 -52.74 -10.18
CA PHE A 381 9.90 -51.28 -10.10
C PHE A 381 8.63 -50.91 -10.89
N GLY A 382 7.68 -50.19 -10.28
CA GLY A 382 6.71 -49.37 -11.03
C GLY A 382 5.27 -49.32 -10.51
N PHE A 383 4.89 -48.16 -9.96
CA PHE A 383 3.59 -47.45 -10.06
C PHE A 383 2.27 -48.22 -10.26
N PRO A 384 1.23 -48.00 -9.43
CA PRO A 384 -0.10 -48.57 -9.67
C PRO A 384 -0.96 -47.69 -10.59
N SER A 385 -1.62 -48.36 -11.54
CA SER A 385 -2.75 -47.88 -12.36
C SER A 385 -4.04 -48.62 -11.94
N PHE A 386 -5.18 -47.94 -12.07
CA PHE A 386 -6.54 -48.38 -11.75
C PHE A 386 -7.18 -49.29 -12.82
N GLY A 387 -8.14 -50.14 -12.41
CA GLY A 387 -9.32 -50.50 -13.22
C GLY A 387 -9.91 -51.92 -13.07
N ASP A 388 -11.14 -52.00 -12.49
CA ASP A 388 -12.22 -53.03 -12.60
C ASP A 388 -11.93 -54.49 -12.16
N GLY A 389 -12.81 -55.30 -11.55
CA GLY A 389 -14.24 -55.29 -11.20
C GLY A 389 -14.71 -56.76 -11.02
N GLU A 390 -15.63 -57.02 -10.06
CA GLU A 390 -16.39 -58.28 -9.77
C GLU A 390 -15.66 -59.47 -9.10
N THR A 391 -16.21 -60.28 -8.17
CA THR A 391 -17.48 -60.36 -7.40
C THR A 391 -17.24 -61.40 -6.29
N ASP A 392 -17.75 -61.19 -5.06
CA ASP A 392 -18.62 -62.15 -4.35
C ASP A 392 -18.87 -61.75 -2.88
N VAL A 393 -20.15 -61.79 -2.51
CA VAL A 393 -20.78 -61.41 -1.23
C VAL A 393 -20.95 -62.68 -0.37
N PRO A 394 -20.98 -62.63 0.98
CA PRO A 394 -22.26 -62.43 1.67
C PRO A 394 -22.22 -61.55 2.95
N SER A 395 -23.11 -60.55 2.96
CA SER A 395 -24.02 -60.09 4.03
C SER A 395 -23.58 -60.01 5.50
N ASP A 396 -23.62 -58.80 6.07
CA ASP A 396 -24.48 -58.53 7.24
C ASP A 396 -24.89 -57.04 7.34
N ASP A 397 -26.14 -56.80 7.73
CA ASP A 397 -26.89 -55.55 7.67
C ASP A 397 -26.64 -54.58 8.85
N THR A 398 -26.31 -53.30 8.61
CA THR A 398 -26.82 -52.12 9.36
C THR A 398 -26.41 -50.77 8.70
N PRO A 399 -27.22 -49.70 8.77
CA PRO A 399 -27.13 -48.54 7.86
C PRO A 399 -26.14 -47.46 8.31
N PRO A 400 -25.68 -46.57 7.40
CA PRO A 400 -24.64 -45.59 7.70
C PRO A 400 -25.19 -44.32 8.35
N VAL A 401 -24.44 -43.78 9.31
CA VAL A 401 -24.63 -42.45 9.88
C VAL A 401 -24.01 -41.40 8.96
N SER A 402 -24.75 -40.32 8.77
CA SER A 402 -24.57 -39.19 7.86
C SER A 402 -23.30 -38.35 8.06
N ASP A 403 -22.65 -38.03 6.93
CA ASP A 403 -21.78 -36.86 6.78
C ASP A 403 -22.57 -35.57 7.05
N SER A 404 -22.15 -34.82 8.07
CA SER A 404 -22.71 -33.51 8.40
C SER A 404 -21.87 -32.41 7.76
N ARG A 405 -22.20 -32.04 6.52
CA ARG A 405 -21.88 -30.71 5.98
C ARG A 405 -23.18 -29.88 5.97
N PRO A 406 -23.19 -28.63 6.46
CA PRO A 406 -24.39 -27.81 6.44
C PRO A 406 -24.79 -27.52 4.99
N ALA A 407 -26.00 -27.94 4.62
CA ALA A 407 -26.58 -27.70 3.30
C ALA A 407 -26.95 -26.22 3.12
N VAL A 408 -26.71 -25.70 1.91
CA VAL A 408 -27.15 -24.37 1.49
C VAL A 408 -28.69 -24.35 1.45
N PRO A 409 -29.39 -23.39 2.10
CA PRO A 409 -30.84 -23.37 2.11
C PRO A 409 -31.38 -22.99 0.73
N SER A 410 -32.27 -23.82 0.18
CA SER A 410 -32.99 -23.53 -1.06
C SER A 410 -34.13 -22.54 -0.81
N ALA A 411 -34.32 -21.59 -1.74
CA ALA A 411 -35.32 -20.54 -1.65
C ALA A 411 -36.75 -21.12 -1.51
N GLY A 412 -37.45 -20.75 -0.43
CA GLY A 412 -38.82 -21.17 -0.17
C GLY A 412 -38.98 -22.50 0.59
N GLY A 413 -37.89 -23.09 1.08
CA GLY A 413 -37.92 -24.28 1.93
C GLY A 413 -38.45 -24.02 3.34
N VAL A 414 -38.94 -25.08 4.00
CA VAL A 414 -39.58 -25.04 5.34
C VAL A 414 -38.60 -24.65 6.47
N ASP A 415 -37.31 -24.50 6.16
CA ASP A 415 -36.21 -24.22 7.11
C ASP A 415 -35.67 -22.77 7.01
N GLU A 416 -36.39 -21.88 6.33
CA GLU A 416 -35.95 -20.50 6.10
C GLU A 416 -36.26 -19.59 7.30
N SER A 417 -35.19 -19.08 7.95
CA SER A 417 -35.31 -18.15 9.09
C SER A 417 -36.15 -16.92 8.75
N LEU A 418 -36.98 -16.46 9.70
CA LEU A 418 -37.82 -15.27 9.58
C LEU A 418 -37.06 -14.01 9.17
N GLU A 419 -35.77 -13.91 9.51
CA GLU A 419 -34.91 -12.78 9.10
C GLU A 419 -34.56 -12.82 7.62
N ILE A 420 -34.27 -14.00 7.06
CA ILE A 420 -33.96 -14.20 5.63
C ILE A 420 -35.20 -13.88 4.79
N LYS A 421 -36.37 -14.30 5.27
CA LYS A 421 -37.65 -14.00 4.61
C LYS A 421 -37.96 -12.50 4.60
N LYS A 422 -37.64 -11.77 5.68
CA LYS A 422 -37.77 -10.30 5.75
C LYS A 422 -36.77 -9.59 4.84
N MET A 423 -35.53 -10.06 4.77
CA MET A 423 -34.51 -9.49 3.88
C MET A 423 -34.90 -9.65 2.41
N ARG A 424 -35.40 -10.81 2.01
CA ARG A 424 -35.85 -11.05 0.63
C ARG A 424 -37.06 -10.19 0.27
N ALA A 425 -38.03 -10.04 1.18
CA ALA A 425 -39.16 -9.14 0.97
C ALA A 425 -38.73 -7.69 0.75
N ARG A 426 -37.74 -7.23 1.51
CA ARG A 426 -37.18 -5.87 1.38
C ARG A 426 -36.42 -5.66 0.07
N MET A 427 -35.72 -6.67 -0.43
CA MET A 427 -35.04 -6.59 -1.73
C MET A 427 -36.05 -6.54 -2.89
N ALA A 428 -37.09 -7.36 -2.84
CA ALA A 428 -38.16 -7.34 -3.85
C ALA A 428 -38.92 -6.00 -3.87
N GLU A 429 -39.13 -5.38 -2.71
CA GLU A 429 -39.72 -4.04 -2.61
C GLU A 429 -38.83 -2.96 -3.25
N LEU A 430 -37.51 -3.05 -3.07
CA LEU A 430 -36.54 -2.13 -3.68
C LEU A 430 -36.43 -2.32 -5.20
N GLU A 431 -36.47 -3.56 -5.69
CA GLU A 431 -36.47 -3.85 -7.13
C GLU A 431 -37.74 -3.30 -7.80
N ASN A 432 -38.92 -3.48 -7.20
CA ASN A 432 -40.15 -2.88 -7.72
C ASN A 432 -40.10 -1.35 -7.69
N ARG A 433 -39.54 -0.75 -6.63
CA ARG A 433 -39.36 0.70 -6.53
C ARG A 433 -38.47 1.25 -7.64
N ASN A 434 -37.41 0.52 -7.98
CA ASN A 434 -36.51 0.90 -9.06
C ASN A 434 -37.18 0.76 -10.43
N ALA A 435 -37.93 -0.31 -10.67
CA ALA A 435 -38.69 -0.48 -11.91
C ALA A 435 -39.75 0.62 -12.12
N GLU A 436 -40.45 1.04 -11.05
CA GLU A 436 -41.40 2.16 -11.10
C GLU A 436 -40.73 3.51 -11.43
N LEU A 437 -39.50 3.72 -10.95
CA LEU A 437 -38.72 4.93 -11.24
C LEU A 437 -38.19 4.94 -12.67
N GLU A 438 -37.83 3.77 -13.21
CA GLU A 438 -37.42 3.61 -14.62
C GLU A 438 -38.60 3.82 -15.57
N GLU A 439 -39.81 3.34 -15.24
CA GLU A 439 -41.02 3.63 -16.02
C GLU A 439 -41.41 5.12 -15.98
N GLN A 440 -41.23 5.80 -14.84
CA GLN A 440 -41.47 7.24 -14.73
C GLN A 440 -40.48 8.08 -15.55
N ALA A 441 -39.26 7.59 -15.76
CA ALA A 441 -38.25 8.25 -16.59
C ALA A 441 -38.47 8.06 -18.10
N ALA A 442 -39.33 7.12 -18.52
CA ALA A 442 -39.51 6.72 -19.92
C ALA A 442 -40.64 7.46 -20.68
N LEU A 443 -41.33 8.43 -20.07
CA LEU A 443 -42.40 9.19 -20.74
C LEU A 443 -41.90 10.55 -21.27
N PRO A 444 -42.08 10.88 -22.57
CA PRO A 444 -41.70 12.17 -23.13
C PRO A 444 -42.73 13.27 -22.79
N PRO A 445 -42.31 14.54 -22.66
CA PRO A 445 -43.23 15.64 -22.33
C PRO A 445 -44.10 16.01 -23.54
N SER A 446 -45.40 16.25 -23.30
CA SER A 446 -46.33 16.76 -24.29
C SER A 446 -46.15 18.25 -24.51
N VAL A 447 -46.16 18.69 -25.77
CA VAL A 447 -46.17 20.12 -26.14
C VAL A 447 -47.48 20.41 -26.86
N ALA A 448 -48.30 21.29 -26.25
CA ALA A 448 -49.52 21.83 -26.84
C ALA A 448 -49.18 22.90 -27.89
N ALA A 449 -50.02 22.94 -28.92
CA ALA A 449 -49.88 23.67 -30.17
C ALA A 449 -50.29 25.16 -30.12
N GLU A 450 -49.90 25.86 -31.20
CA GLU A 450 -50.46 27.07 -31.88
C GLU A 450 -49.32 28.04 -32.24
N GLY A 451 -49.11 28.56 -33.46
CA GLY A 451 -49.85 28.54 -34.71
C GLY A 451 -49.02 29.21 -35.83
N GLU A 452 -49.53 29.12 -37.05
CA GLU A 452 -48.93 29.28 -38.38
C GLU A 452 -48.29 30.64 -38.76
N GLY A 453 -47.34 30.61 -39.70
CA GLY A 453 -46.84 31.78 -40.44
C GLY A 453 -45.70 31.47 -41.41
N ASP A 454 -46.05 31.36 -42.69
CA ASP A 454 -45.27 31.05 -43.91
C ASP A 454 -44.08 31.99 -44.23
N GLY A 455 -43.08 31.50 -45.00
CA GLY A 455 -42.19 32.36 -45.81
C GLY A 455 -40.68 32.11 -45.76
N LYS A 456 -40.18 31.30 -46.72
CA LYS A 456 -38.87 31.33 -47.42
C LYS A 456 -37.81 32.36 -46.98
N ASP A 457 -36.58 31.94 -46.71
CA ASP A 457 -35.50 31.76 -47.71
C ASP A 457 -34.15 31.60 -46.99
N GLU A 458 -33.24 30.87 -47.63
CA GLU A 458 -31.97 30.40 -47.09
C GLU A 458 -30.90 31.49 -46.96
N GLY A 459 -30.04 31.36 -45.95
CA GLY A 459 -28.67 31.86 -46.02
C GLY A 459 -28.21 32.77 -44.89
N HIS A 460 -27.47 32.17 -43.96
CA HIS A 460 -26.49 32.80 -43.05
C HIS A 460 -27.02 33.53 -41.80
N GLY A 461 -26.81 32.89 -40.65
CA GLY A 461 -26.69 33.55 -39.34
C GLY A 461 -27.36 32.78 -38.21
N GLY A 462 -26.61 32.43 -37.16
CA GLY A 462 -27.20 31.96 -35.90
C GLY A 462 -26.29 31.08 -35.05
N VAL A 463 -25.26 31.67 -34.45
CA VAL A 463 -24.29 31.03 -33.55
C VAL A 463 -24.80 31.02 -32.08
N LEU A 464 -26.11 31.06 -31.82
CA LEU A 464 -26.66 31.19 -30.45
C LEU A 464 -28.00 30.46 -30.29
N ASP A 465 -28.14 29.72 -29.18
CA ASP A 465 -29.43 29.16 -28.70
C ASP A 465 -30.23 30.22 -27.90
N SER A 466 -31.48 29.92 -27.50
CA SER A 466 -32.43 30.83 -26.86
C SER A 466 -32.01 31.42 -25.51
N ASP A 467 -30.90 30.93 -24.93
CA ASP A 467 -30.28 31.46 -23.69
C ASP A 467 -28.91 32.14 -23.94
N GLY A 468 -28.51 32.37 -25.19
CA GLY A 468 -27.33 33.18 -25.52
C GLY A 468 -25.96 32.53 -25.24
N LEU A 469 -25.89 31.20 -25.11
CA LEU A 469 -24.63 30.46 -24.97
C LEU A 469 -24.26 29.72 -26.26
N MET A 470 -22.95 29.68 -26.55
CA MET A 470 -22.35 29.00 -27.70
C MET A 470 -22.63 27.50 -27.62
N ARG A 471 -23.13 26.92 -28.71
CA ARG A 471 -23.37 25.49 -28.85
C ARG A 471 -22.04 24.74 -28.79
N GLU A 472 -21.73 24.12 -27.65
CA GLU A 472 -20.62 23.19 -27.55
C GLU A 472 -20.88 22.01 -28.48
N TYR A 473 -20.09 21.93 -29.55
CA TYR A 473 -20.06 20.79 -30.44
C TYR A 473 -19.50 19.60 -29.64
N ASN A 474 -20.35 18.79 -29.05
CA ASN A 474 -19.96 17.58 -28.34
C ASN A 474 -19.96 16.41 -29.34
N PRO A 475 -18.81 15.92 -29.84
CA PRO A 475 -18.79 14.76 -30.70
C PRO A 475 -18.91 13.53 -29.81
N LYS A 476 -20.13 13.07 -29.56
CA LYS A 476 -20.33 11.70 -29.06
C LYS A 476 -20.60 10.78 -30.25
N PRO A 477 -19.61 10.02 -30.75
CA PRO A 477 -19.91 8.77 -31.42
C PRO A 477 -20.22 7.75 -30.33
N GLU A 478 -21.50 7.59 -29.97
CA GLU A 478 -21.89 6.42 -29.17
C GLU A 478 -21.78 5.19 -30.10
N ARG A 479 -20.65 4.47 -29.99
CA ARG A 479 -20.41 3.22 -30.72
C ARG A 479 -21.51 2.22 -30.40
N SER A 480 -21.93 1.42 -31.37
CA SER A 480 -23.00 0.45 -31.15
C SER A 480 -22.56 -0.60 -30.09
N PRO A 481 -23.49 -1.23 -29.36
CA PRO A 481 -23.15 -2.28 -28.39
C PRO A 481 -22.35 -3.44 -29.00
N GLU A 482 -22.62 -3.75 -30.28
CA GLU A 482 -21.90 -4.77 -31.05
C GLU A 482 -20.45 -4.34 -31.37
N GLU A 483 -20.24 -3.06 -31.72
CA GLU A 483 -18.91 -2.49 -31.91
C GLU A 483 -18.11 -2.42 -30.60
N GLN A 484 -18.78 -2.17 -29.47
CA GLN A 484 -18.14 -2.17 -28.15
C GLN A 484 -17.68 -3.58 -27.75
N ALA A 485 -18.53 -4.59 -27.96
CA ALA A 485 -18.19 -5.98 -27.66
C ALA A 485 -17.03 -6.49 -28.54
N THR A 486 -17.04 -6.16 -29.83
CA THR A 486 -15.94 -6.55 -30.76
C THR A 486 -14.62 -5.86 -30.42
N LEU A 487 -14.64 -4.61 -29.96
CA LEU A 487 -13.42 -3.92 -29.50
C LEU A 487 -12.86 -4.54 -28.21
N VAL A 488 -13.71 -4.85 -27.24
CA VAL A 488 -13.26 -5.49 -25.99
C VAL A 488 -12.69 -6.89 -26.28
N ASP A 489 -13.32 -7.64 -27.18
CA ASP A 489 -12.83 -8.96 -27.62
C ASP A 489 -11.48 -8.85 -28.37
N ASP A 490 -11.37 -7.96 -29.36
CA ASP A 490 -10.13 -7.70 -30.11
C ASP A 490 -8.94 -7.31 -29.20
N LEU A 491 -9.22 -6.65 -28.06
CA LEU A 491 -8.23 -6.16 -27.11
C LEU A 491 -7.93 -7.14 -25.96
N THR A 492 -8.70 -8.21 -25.83
CA THR A 492 -8.51 -9.23 -24.80
C THR A 492 -7.63 -10.36 -25.35
N LEU A 493 -6.35 -10.37 -24.96
CA LEU A 493 -5.42 -11.45 -25.36
C LEU A 493 -5.73 -12.76 -24.62
N ASP A 494 -5.86 -12.68 -23.29
CA ASP A 494 -6.26 -13.79 -22.40
C ASP A 494 -7.26 -13.24 -21.38
N PRO A 495 -8.41 -13.90 -21.13
CA PRO A 495 -9.40 -13.42 -20.17
C PRO A 495 -8.86 -13.53 -18.74
N TYR A 496 -8.68 -12.39 -18.06
CA TYR A 496 -8.31 -12.33 -16.65
C TYR A 496 -9.55 -12.16 -15.77
N HIS A 497 -9.89 -13.21 -15.02
CA HIS A 497 -10.99 -13.16 -14.06
C HIS A 497 -10.52 -12.56 -12.73
N GLU A 498 -10.77 -11.27 -12.54
CA GLU A 498 -10.56 -10.60 -11.27
C GLU A 498 -11.79 -10.75 -10.36
N SER A 499 -11.58 -11.14 -9.09
CA SER A 499 -12.68 -11.16 -8.12
C SER A 499 -13.17 -9.75 -7.78
N PRO A 500 -14.46 -9.55 -7.46
CA PRO A 500 -15.01 -8.23 -7.15
C PRO A 500 -14.28 -7.51 -6.01
N GLY A 501 -13.80 -8.25 -5.01
CA GLY A 501 -13.05 -7.69 -3.89
C GLY A 501 -11.65 -7.20 -4.29
N HIS A 502 -10.97 -7.90 -5.19
CA HIS A 502 -9.64 -7.50 -5.67
C HIS A 502 -9.74 -6.24 -6.54
N ARG A 503 -10.78 -6.18 -7.39
CA ARG A 503 -11.13 -4.97 -8.15
C ARG A 503 -11.38 -3.79 -7.23
N GLN A 504 -12.25 -3.95 -6.22
CA GLN A 504 -12.58 -2.87 -5.29
C GLN A 504 -11.36 -2.36 -4.51
N LEU A 505 -10.44 -3.25 -4.15
CA LEU A 505 -9.17 -2.89 -3.51
C LEU A 505 -8.27 -2.07 -4.44
N ARG A 506 -8.11 -2.47 -5.71
CA ARG A 506 -7.36 -1.67 -6.70
C ARG A 506 -7.98 -0.29 -6.90
N HIS A 507 -9.30 -0.21 -6.99
CA HIS A 507 -10.01 1.07 -7.13
C HIS A 507 -9.85 1.98 -5.89
N MET A 508 -9.78 1.39 -4.70
CA MET A 508 -9.50 2.12 -3.47
C MET A 508 -8.06 2.65 -3.43
N MET A 509 -7.09 1.81 -3.81
CA MET A 509 -5.67 2.18 -3.86
C MET A 509 -5.40 3.31 -4.87
N ALA A 510 -5.99 3.25 -6.07
CA ALA A 510 -5.84 4.32 -7.05
C ALA A 510 -6.36 5.67 -6.50
N ARG A 511 -7.53 5.66 -5.85
CA ARG A 511 -8.11 6.87 -5.23
C ARG A 511 -7.27 7.43 -4.10
N GLU A 512 -6.65 6.58 -3.29
CA GLU A 512 -5.72 7.02 -2.23
C GLU A 512 -4.48 7.72 -2.81
N HIS A 513 -4.07 7.35 -4.03
CA HIS A 513 -2.96 7.98 -4.75
C HIS A 513 -3.40 9.15 -5.66
N GLY A 514 -4.67 9.55 -5.61
CA GLY A 514 -5.20 10.66 -6.43
C GLY A 514 -5.39 10.31 -7.91
N GLU A 515 -5.40 9.01 -8.24
CA GLU A 515 -5.63 8.51 -9.59
C GLU A 515 -7.01 7.85 -9.71
N ASP A 516 -7.65 7.99 -10.86
CA ASP A 516 -8.86 7.24 -11.16
C ASP A 516 -8.49 5.83 -11.60
N ALA A 517 -9.02 4.82 -10.93
CA ALA A 517 -8.79 3.44 -11.34
C ALA A 517 -9.38 3.19 -12.72
N ILE A 518 -8.50 2.69 -13.60
CA ILE A 518 -8.81 2.36 -14.98
C ILE A 518 -9.52 1.02 -14.99
N ASP A 519 -10.79 1.04 -15.40
CA ASP A 519 -11.53 -0.16 -15.74
C ASP A 519 -11.15 -0.59 -17.17
N PHE A 520 -10.76 -1.86 -17.34
CA PHE A 520 -10.34 -2.39 -18.65
C PHE A 520 -11.45 -2.25 -19.67
N GLU A 521 -12.70 -2.59 -19.33
CA GLU A 521 -13.84 -2.52 -20.25
C GLU A 521 -14.09 -1.07 -20.69
N ALA A 522 -14.02 -0.11 -19.76
CA ALA A 522 -14.20 1.30 -20.08
C ALA A 522 -13.01 1.92 -20.83
N ALA A 523 -11.79 1.40 -20.61
CA ALA A 523 -10.57 1.88 -21.26
C ALA A 523 -10.37 1.27 -22.65
N ALA A 524 -10.75 0.01 -22.86
CA ALA A 524 -10.76 -0.67 -24.15
C ALA A 524 -11.67 0.06 -25.17
N LEU A 525 -12.71 0.73 -24.68
CA LEU A 525 -13.60 1.56 -25.50
C LEU A 525 -13.02 2.95 -25.80
N LYS A 526 -11.87 3.33 -25.25
CA LYS A 526 -11.19 4.58 -25.61
C LYS A 526 -10.16 4.25 -26.70
N SER A 527 -10.33 4.86 -27.87
CA SER A 527 -9.28 4.80 -28.89
C SER A 527 -8.03 5.51 -28.38
N VAL A 528 -6.85 5.03 -28.73
CA VAL A 528 -5.59 5.78 -28.63
C VAL A 528 -5.27 6.35 -30.01
N PRO A 529 -5.89 7.48 -30.43
CA PRO A 529 -5.66 8.05 -31.74
C PRO A 529 -4.25 8.65 -31.78
N LEU A 530 -3.44 8.23 -32.75
CA LEU A 530 -2.18 8.88 -33.06
C LEU A 530 -2.37 9.84 -34.22
N GLN A 531 -2.40 11.14 -33.91
CA GLN A 531 -2.31 12.17 -34.92
C GLN A 531 -0.84 12.49 -35.20
N SER A 532 -0.30 11.93 -36.27
CA SER A 532 1.05 12.23 -36.77
C SER A 532 0.92 13.02 -38.07
N GLY A 533 1.44 14.25 -38.10
CA GLY A 533 1.31 15.20 -39.23
C GLY A 533 2.11 14.85 -40.51
N GLY A 534 2.20 13.56 -40.86
CA GLY A 534 2.89 13.08 -42.06
C GLY A 534 1.94 12.77 -43.24
N PRO A 535 2.45 12.22 -44.35
CA PRO A 535 1.69 11.99 -45.59
C PRO A 535 0.70 10.81 -45.54
N VAL A 536 0.50 10.23 -44.37
CA VAL A 536 -0.36 9.06 -44.17
C VAL A 536 -1.53 9.43 -43.26
N ALA A 537 -2.69 8.80 -43.47
CA ALA A 537 -3.88 9.02 -42.67
C ALA A 537 -3.60 8.79 -41.16
N PRO A 538 -4.24 9.55 -40.26
CA PRO A 538 -4.11 9.37 -38.82
C PRO A 538 -4.46 7.94 -38.40
N ILE A 539 -3.66 7.37 -37.49
CA ILE A 539 -3.98 6.05 -36.91
C ILE A 539 -5.08 6.30 -35.88
N THR A 540 -6.29 5.84 -36.18
CA THR A 540 -7.45 6.01 -35.31
C THR A 540 -7.37 5.14 -34.07
N ASP A 541 -6.76 3.96 -34.18
CA ASP A 541 -6.54 3.01 -33.09
C ASP A 541 -5.32 2.15 -33.40
N LEU A 542 -4.41 1.94 -32.43
CA LEU A 542 -3.17 1.18 -32.60
C LEU A 542 -3.39 -0.34 -32.51
N TRP A 543 -4.50 -0.77 -31.91
CA TRP A 543 -4.68 -2.16 -31.50
C TRP A 543 -5.79 -2.85 -32.30
N SER A 544 -6.89 -2.14 -32.59
CA SER A 544 -8.00 -2.66 -33.40
C SER A 544 -7.99 -2.11 -34.83
N VAL A 545 -8.02 -3.02 -35.81
CA VAL A 545 -8.30 -2.69 -37.21
C VAL A 545 -9.80 -2.84 -37.44
N PRO A 546 -10.53 -1.79 -37.86
CA PRO A 546 -11.95 -1.89 -38.14
C PRO A 546 -12.26 -2.99 -39.17
N THR A 547 -13.35 -3.72 -38.97
CA THR A 547 -13.74 -4.86 -39.82
C THR A 547 -13.83 -4.52 -41.30
N TRP A 548 -14.35 -3.33 -41.64
CA TRP A 548 -14.41 -2.83 -43.03
C TRP A 548 -13.05 -2.53 -43.67
N ARG A 549 -11.96 -2.43 -42.88
CA ARG A 549 -10.57 -2.27 -43.36
C ARG A 549 -9.74 -3.56 -43.28
N ARG A 550 -10.35 -4.69 -42.90
CA ARG A 550 -9.66 -6.00 -42.82
C ARG A 550 -9.60 -6.73 -44.18
N SER A 551 -10.04 -6.11 -45.27
CA SER A 551 -9.92 -6.75 -46.59
C SER A 551 -8.42 -6.94 -46.94
N PRO A 552 -8.01 -8.07 -47.52
CA PRO A 552 -6.60 -8.30 -47.85
C PRO A 552 -5.98 -7.23 -48.76
N ARG A 553 -6.80 -6.61 -49.62
CA ARG A 553 -6.37 -5.53 -50.50
C ARG A 553 -6.15 -4.23 -49.72
N ASP A 554 -7.08 -3.86 -48.84
CA ASP A 554 -6.98 -2.62 -48.04
C ASP A 554 -5.87 -2.71 -46.99
N LEU A 555 -5.64 -3.89 -46.43
CA LEU A 555 -4.51 -4.14 -45.53
C LEU A 555 -3.17 -3.95 -46.26
N ARG A 556 -3.03 -4.47 -47.49
CA ARG A 556 -1.81 -4.27 -48.31
C ARG A 556 -1.60 -2.83 -48.73
N VAL A 557 -2.66 -2.08 -49.03
CA VAL A 557 -2.58 -0.63 -49.30
C VAL A 557 -2.08 0.12 -48.06
N GLN A 558 -2.65 -0.17 -46.89
CA GLN A 558 -2.22 0.45 -45.62
C GLN A 558 -0.76 0.09 -45.26
N ILE A 559 -0.35 -1.16 -45.50
CA ILE A 559 1.06 -1.56 -45.36
C ILE A 559 1.94 -0.72 -46.29
N GLY A 560 1.55 -0.57 -47.56
CA GLY A 560 2.29 0.25 -48.53
C GLY A 560 2.45 1.72 -48.12
N GLU A 561 1.42 2.32 -47.50
CA GLU A 561 1.51 3.68 -46.95
C GLU A 561 2.54 3.78 -45.80
N MET A 562 2.62 2.76 -44.94
CA MET A 562 3.64 2.71 -43.88
C MET A 562 5.05 2.56 -44.47
N ILE A 563 5.22 1.68 -45.46
CA ILE A 563 6.50 1.48 -46.15
C ILE A 563 6.95 2.76 -46.84
N LYS A 564 6.02 3.50 -47.46
CA LYS A 564 6.32 4.81 -48.06
C LYS A 564 6.84 5.81 -47.04
N ALA A 565 6.21 5.90 -45.87
CA ALA A 565 6.65 6.80 -44.81
C ALA A 565 8.05 6.44 -44.26
N LEU A 566 8.34 5.14 -44.13
CA LEU A 566 9.67 4.66 -43.71
C LEU A 566 10.73 4.91 -44.78
N GLY A 567 10.40 4.69 -46.05
CA GLY A 567 11.31 4.95 -47.17
C GLY A 567 11.60 6.43 -47.36
N GLU A 568 10.60 7.31 -47.24
CA GLU A 568 10.78 8.77 -47.27
C GLU A 568 11.70 9.27 -46.15
N TRP A 569 11.58 8.70 -44.94
CA TRP A 569 12.47 9.06 -43.84
C TRP A 569 13.89 8.51 -44.04
N ALA A 570 14.03 7.33 -44.62
CA ALA A 570 15.30 6.66 -44.81
C ALA A 570 16.04 7.07 -46.10
N ASP A 571 15.46 7.94 -46.92
CA ASP A 571 15.89 8.29 -48.28
C ASP A 571 16.01 7.08 -49.22
N ILE A 572 15.09 6.12 -49.11
CA ILE A 572 15.02 4.94 -49.98
C ILE A 572 13.98 5.18 -51.08
N GLU A 573 14.31 4.82 -52.32
CA GLU A 573 13.36 4.89 -53.44
C GLU A 573 12.20 3.89 -53.22
N VAL A 574 10.99 4.42 -53.09
CA VAL A 574 9.74 3.65 -52.99
C VAL A 574 8.91 3.85 -54.26
N SER A 575 8.55 2.76 -54.93
CA SER A 575 7.73 2.83 -56.14
C SER A 575 6.69 1.72 -56.21
N GLY A 576 5.48 2.04 -56.66
CA GLY A 576 4.45 1.06 -57.00
C GLY A 576 4.42 0.68 -58.48
N THR A 577 5.25 1.31 -59.31
CA THR A 577 5.28 1.08 -60.78
C THR A 577 6.63 0.57 -61.28
N ASN A 578 7.72 0.91 -60.58
CA ASN A 578 9.06 0.41 -60.88
C ASN A 578 9.34 -0.83 -60.03
N THR A 579 9.33 -2.01 -60.66
CA THR A 579 9.63 -3.29 -60.01
C THR A 579 11.09 -3.42 -59.57
N GLU A 580 11.99 -2.57 -60.09
CA GLU A 580 13.41 -2.54 -59.73
C GLU A 580 13.73 -1.55 -58.59
N ALA A 581 12.75 -0.79 -58.10
CA ALA A 581 12.96 0.12 -56.98
C ALA A 581 13.36 -0.65 -55.71
N ALA A 582 14.21 -0.06 -54.87
CA ALA A 582 14.67 -0.69 -53.63
C ALA A 582 13.53 -1.15 -52.71
N LEU A 583 12.42 -0.39 -52.67
CA LEU A 583 11.17 -0.79 -52.06
C LEU A 583 10.05 -0.75 -53.11
N HIS A 584 9.60 -1.92 -53.55
CA HIS A 584 8.52 -2.06 -54.53
C HIS A 584 7.18 -2.30 -53.80
N LEU A 585 6.15 -1.49 -54.07
CA LEU A 585 4.83 -1.64 -53.47
C LEU A 585 3.92 -2.51 -54.35
N ASN A 586 3.43 -3.62 -53.82
CA ASN A 586 2.60 -4.59 -54.54
C ASN A 586 1.31 -4.89 -53.76
N ALA A 587 0.23 -4.15 -54.05
CA ALA A 587 -1.05 -4.30 -53.36
C ALA A 587 -1.76 -5.65 -53.63
N ASN A 588 -1.26 -6.47 -54.56
CA ASN A 588 -1.94 -7.69 -55.02
C ASN A 588 -1.29 -8.98 -54.48
N GLN A 589 -0.05 -8.95 -54.00
CA GLN A 589 0.70 -10.14 -53.62
C GLN A 589 1.45 -9.97 -52.30
N GLY A 590 1.74 -11.09 -51.65
CA GLY A 590 2.53 -11.13 -50.42
C GLY A 590 2.00 -10.22 -49.32
N LEU A 591 2.93 -9.52 -48.66
CA LEU A 591 2.68 -8.58 -47.56
C LEU A 591 2.31 -7.16 -48.05
N GLY A 592 2.21 -6.91 -49.37
CA GLY A 592 1.94 -5.56 -49.89
C GLY A 592 3.16 -4.80 -50.40
N TYR A 593 4.37 -5.35 -50.22
CA TYR A 593 5.63 -4.79 -50.69
C TYR A 593 6.67 -5.88 -50.93
N GLU A 594 7.74 -5.55 -51.65
CA GLU A 594 8.90 -6.37 -51.96
C GLU A 594 10.17 -5.55 -51.72
N VAL A 595 11.20 -6.19 -51.17
CA VAL A 595 12.48 -5.55 -50.85
C VAL A 595 13.52 -6.00 -51.87
N ASN A 596 14.06 -5.04 -52.64
CA ASN A 596 15.12 -5.26 -53.62
C ASN A 596 16.47 -4.73 -53.10
N PRO A 597 17.62 -5.22 -53.59
CA PRO A 597 18.94 -4.75 -53.14
C PRO A 597 19.10 -3.22 -53.24
N LEU A 598 19.65 -2.60 -52.19
CA LEU A 598 19.97 -1.17 -52.21
C LEU A 598 21.07 -0.89 -53.25
N ALA A 599 20.83 0.05 -54.15
CA ALA A 599 21.82 0.48 -55.14
C ALA A 599 22.74 1.59 -54.57
N GLY A 600 24.06 1.41 -54.69
CA GLY A 600 25.06 2.43 -54.34
C GLY A 600 25.47 2.49 -52.86
N GLU A 601 26.18 3.56 -52.47
CA GLU A 601 26.57 3.83 -51.08
C GLU A 601 25.34 4.34 -50.29
N ALA A 602 24.50 3.41 -49.83
CA ALA A 602 23.32 3.74 -49.02
C ALA A 602 23.72 4.24 -47.63
N SER A 603 22.96 5.19 -47.08
CA SER A 603 23.18 5.70 -45.72
C SER A 603 22.99 4.61 -44.66
N VAL A 604 23.63 4.74 -43.50
CA VAL A 604 23.47 3.81 -42.36
C VAL A 604 21.98 3.67 -41.98
N ARG A 605 21.24 4.79 -42.02
CA ARG A 605 19.80 4.83 -41.82
C ARG A 605 19.03 4.00 -42.86
N ALA A 606 19.36 4.15 -44.14
CA ALA A 606 18.75 3.38 -45.22
C ALA A 606 19.02 1.87 -45.07
N GLN A 607 20.26 1.51 -44.74
CA GLN A 607 20.66 0.11 -44.51
C GLN A 607 19.87 -0.52 -43.36
N ARG A 608 19.73 0.18 -42.22
CA ARG A 608 19.01 -0.32 -41.05
C ARG A 608 17.50 -0.47 -41.30
N VAL A 609 16.86 0.51 -41.93
CA VAL A 609 15.42 0.44 -42.27
C VAL A 609 15.17 -0.66 -43.29
N TRP A 610 16.04 -0.78 -44.29
CA TRP A 610 15.96 -1.87 -45.27
C TRP A 610 16.11 -3.24 -44.60
N GLN A 611 17.08 -3.40 -43.70
CA GLN A 611 17.31 -4.67 -42.98
C GLN A 611 16.13 -5.04 -42.08
N LEU A 612 15.50 -4.05 -41.43
CA LEU A 612 14.25 -4.25 -40.68
C LEU A 612 13.13 -4.77 -41.60
N LEU A 613 12.91 -4.13 -42.75
CA LEU A 613 11.86 -4.50 -43.70
C LEU A 613 12.11 -5.87 -44.34
N ALA A 614 13.35 -6.17 -44.72
CA ALA A 614 13.76 -7.50 -45.17
C ALA A 614 13.47 -8.54 -44.09
N GLY A 615 13.86 -8.26 -42.84
CA GLY A 615 13.62 -9.13 -41.69
C GLY A 615 12.13 -9.46 -41.48
N LEU A 616 11.23 -8.49 -41.69
CA LEU A 616 9.79 -8.70 -41.63
C LEU A 616 9.24 -9.60 -42.76
N GLN A 617 9.93 -9.66 -43.91
CA GLN A 617 9.64 -10.62 -44.99
C GLN A 617 10.26 -12.01 -44.75
N GLY A 618 11.10 -12.16 -43.73
CA GLY A 618 11.88 -13.36 -43.50
C GLY A 618 13.12 -13.47 -44.40
N THR A 619 13.54 -12.37 -45.02
CA THR A 619 14.78 -12.24 -45.79
C THR A 619 15.79 -11.40 -44.99
N PHE A 620 17.08 -11.56 -45.26
CA PHE A 620 18.10 -10.69 -44.68
C PHE A 620 19.31 -10.64 -45.61
N ASP A 621 20.01 -9.51 -45.62
CA ASP A 621 21.32 -9.44 -46.26
C ASP A 621 22.40 -9.76 -45.21
N PRO A 622 23.20 -10.84 -45.38
CA PRO A 622 24.30 -11.17 -44.47
C PRO A 622 25.42 -10.12 -44.46
N GLN A 623 25.48 -9.24 -45.47
CA GLN A 623 26.47 -8.16 -45.57
C GLN A 623 26.08 -6.93 -44.73
N MET A 624 24.85 -6.88 -44.24
CA MET A 624 24.34 -5.79 -43.39
C MET A 624 24.16 -6.25 -41.93
N PRO A 625 24.21 -5.33 -40.93
CA PRO A 625 24.16 -5.72 -39.52
C PRO A 625 22.83 -6.43 -39.18
N ALA A 626 22.89 -7.73 -38.94
CA ALA A 626 21.75 -8.57 -38.58
C ALA A 626 21.71 -8.92 -37.07
N GLU A 627 22.64 -8.38 -36.28
CA GLU A 627 22.79 -8.71 -34.86
C GLU A 627 21.65 -8.14 -33.99
N VAL A 628 21.54 -8.67 -32.77
CA VAL A 628 20.59 -8.27 -31.70
C VAL A 628 20.57 -6.74 -31.48
N SER A 629 21.63 -6.05 -31.88
CA SER A 629 21.81 -4.59 -31.83
C SER A 629 20.97 -3.78 -32.82
N LEU A 630 20.43 -4.36 -33.92
CA LEU A 630 19.67 -3.61 -34.94
C LEU A 630 18.44 -2.90 -34.34
N LEU A 631 17.66 -3.62 -33.54
CA LEU A 631 16.50 -3.03 -32.84
C LEU A 631 16.95 -2.02 -31.79
N GLY A 632 18.04 -2.30 -31.09
CA GLY A 632 18.59 -1.36 -30.09
C GLY A 632 19.02 -0.04 -30.71
N GLU A 633 19.61 -0.07 -31.90
CA GLU A 633 20.03 1.11 -32.66
C GLU A 633 18.86 1.88 -33.26
N LEU A 634 17.83 1.20 -33.76
CA LEU A 634 16.62 1.84 -34.29
C LEU A 634 15.73 2.44 -33.19
N VAL A 635 15.73 1.87 -31.98
CA VAL A 635 14.99 2.37 -30.81
C VAL A 635 15.80 3.38 -29.99
N GLY A 636 17.12 3.47 -30.22
CA GLY A 636 18.02 4.34 -29.46
C GLY A 636 18.38 3.82 -28.07
N SER A 637 18.16 2.53 -27.80
CA SER A 637 18.62 1.86 -26.57
C SER A 637 20.06 1.34 -26.65
N HIS A 638 20.65 1.35 -27.85
CA HIS A 638 22.03 0.96 -28.12
C HIS A 638 22.63 1.83 -29.22
N GLY A 639 23.90 2.23 -29.09
CA GLY A 639 24.63 3.05 -30.08
C GLY A 639 24.57 4.56 -29.82
N GLU A 640 25.63 5.29 -30.22
CA GLU A 640 25.77 6.75 -30.04
C GLU A 640 25.18 7.55 -31.22
N ASP A 641 24.78 6.88 -32.30
CA ASP A 641 24.28 7.52 -33.52
C ASP A 641 22.78 7.82 -33.44
N THR A 642 22.45 9.03 -33.02
CA THR A 642 21.07 9.54 -32.93
C THR A 642 20.43 9.81 -34.30
N GLN A 643 21.18 9.82 -35.41
CA GLN A 643 20.62 10.11 -36.74
C GLN A 643 19.88 8.93 -37.36
N ALA A 644 20.12 7.72 -36.85
CA ALA A 644 19.50 6.50 -37.33
C ALA A 644 18.50 5.89 -36.31
N CYS A 645 18.22 6.61 -35.23
CA CYS A 645 17.12 6.31 -34.30
C CYS A 645 15.78 6.75 -34.90
N LEU A 646 14.75 5.89 -34.83
CA LEU A 646 13.41 6.19 -35.33
C LEU A 646 12.72 7.22 -34.43
N PRO A 647 12.21 8.33 -34.99
CA PRO A 647 11.29 9.21 -34.28
C PRO A 647 10.07 8.44 -33.77
N ASP A 648 9.52 8.82 -32.61
CA ASP A 648 8.35 8.16 -31.99
C ASP A 648 7.19 7.95 -32.95
N GLY A 649 6.90 8.94 -33.80
CA GLY A 649 5.83 8.86 -34.79
C GLY A 649 6.06 7.79 -35.87
N LEU A 650 7.32 7.45 -36.20
CA LEU A 650 7.66 6.36 -37.11
C LEU A 650 7.78 5.03 -36.36
N LEU A 651 8.26 5.03 -35.12
CA LEU A 651 8.28 3.84 -34.27
C LEU A 651 6.87 3.26 -34.11
N ILE A 652 5.88 4.10 -33.81
CA ILE A 652 4.48 3.67 -33.68
C ILE A 652 3.93 3.13 -35.01
N ARG A 653 4.38 3.66 -36.16
CA ARG A 653 4.03 3.11 -37.48
C ARG A 653 4.65 1.75 -37.74
N VAL A 654 5.85 1.47 -37.23
CA VAL A 654 6.45 0.12 -37.29
C VAL A 654 5.63 -0.88 -36.47
N TRP A 655 5.18 -0.48 -35.27
CA TRP A 655 4.26 -1.29 -34.48
C TRP A 655 2.94 -1.56 -35.21
N TRP A 656 2.36 -0.53 -35.82
CA TRP A 656 1.15 -0.66 -36.62
C TRP A 656 1.35 -1.54 -37.86
N LEU A 657 2.49 -1.41 -38.55
CA LEU A 657 2.88 -2.25 -39.68
C LEU A 657 2.89 -3.74 -39.28
N ILE A 658 3.51 -4.08 -38.14
CA ILE A 658 3.53 -5.45 -37.62
C ILE A 658 2.11 -5.94 -37.33
N ARG A 659 1.24 -5.09 -36.77
CA ARG A 659 -0.16 -5.43 -36.52
C ARG A 659 -0.91 -5.72 -37.83
N LEU A 660 -0.81 -4.84 -38.83
CA LEU A 660 -1.42 -5.03 -40.15
C LEU A 660 -0.95 -6.33 -40.82
N MET A 661 0.34 -6.65 -40.75
CA MET A 661 0.89 -7.89 -41.29
C MET A 661 0.32 -9.13 -40.60
N ARG A 662 0.16 -9.11 -39.28
CA ARG A 662 -0.45 -10.22 -38.52
C ARG A 662 -1.92 -10.40 -38.89
N VAL A 663 -2.68 -9.31 -38.92
CA VAL A 663 -4.10 -9.33 -39.33
C VAL A 663 -4.25 -9.83 -40.78
N LEU A 664 -3.36 -9.42 -41.69
CA LEU A 664 -3.35 -9.92 -43.07
C LEU A 664 -3.09 -11.43 -43.15
N ARG A 665 -2.27 -11.99 -42.26
CA ARG A 665 -2.00 -13.43 -42.20
C ARG A 665 -3.15 -14.24 -41.58
N GLU A 666 -3.89 -13.64 -40.66
CA GLU A 666 -5.06 -14.23 -40.02
C GLU A 666 -6.31 -14.17 -40.91
N THR A 667 -6.33 -13.25 -41.89
CA THR A 667 -7.45 -13.10 -42.83
C THR A 667 -7.37 -14.16 -43.94
N PRO A 668 -8.39 -15.02 -44.11
CA PRO A 668 -8.37 -16.06 -45.15
C PRO A 668 -8.36 -15.46 -46.56
N ALA A 669 -7.58 -16.06 -47.46
CA ALA A 669 -7.34 -15.57 -48.82
C ALA A 669 -8.62 -15.39 -49.68
N ASP A 670 -9.70 -16.11 -49.34
CA ASP A 670 -10.97 -16.12 -50.08
C ASP A 670 -12.01 -15.10 -49.58
N ALA A 671 -11.71 -14.28 -48.57
CA ALA A 671 -12.66 -13.32 -48.00
C ALA A 671 -12.99 -12.12 -48.93
N GLY A 672 -12.36 -12.03 -50.10
CA GLY A 672 -12.42 -10.87 -51.00
C GLY A 672 -13.20 -11.05 -52.31
N GLU A 673 -13.77 -12.21 -52.63
CA GLU A 673 -14.50 -12.38 -53.91
C GLU A 673 -16.01 -12.10 -53.84
N ASN A 674 -16.60 -11.87 -52.66
CA ASN A 674 -18.03 -11.61 -52.50
C ASN A 674 -18.35 -10.20 -51.98
N ALA A 675 -17.84 -9.18 -52.66
CA ALA A 675 -18.39 -7.82 -52.56
C ALA A 675 -18.27 -7.11 -53.92
N SER A 676 -19.28 -7.32 -54.76
CA SER A 676 -19.65 -6.42 -55.88
C SER A 676 -21.02 -5.82 -55.59
#